data_AF-A0AAQ1GFE8-F1
#
_entry.id   AF-A0AAQ1GFE8-F1
#
_cell.length_a   1.000
_cell.length_b   1.000
_cell.length_c   1.000
_cell.angle_alpha   90.00
_cell.angle_beta   90.00
_cell.angle_gamma   90.00
#
_symmetry.space_group_name_H-M   'P 1'
#
loop_
_entity.id
_entity.type
_entity.pdbx_description
1 polymer ?
#
loop_
_entity_poly.entity_id
_entity_poly.type
_entity_poly.pdbx_seq_one_letter_code
_entity_poly.pdbx_strand_id
1 'polypeptide(L)'
;MNHLYRVVFNRALGVMQAISEHGRTRAGAGRATSRKIGNAAPAASWLDAQSHTLRKQRIAQIVALATALIAQGHAHAASTTVVISTDTTSSQNLAANGTVTVNAGVTLNVSDGSNAIAVKGTGTITNNGTIEETGTVAAGTDGRAIRDKSDPLTLTIVNNGTISAADDDAIQMQYSDNSVKLSNYGKIISYNASEGGAQAIDFNAITTGTNSVYNGAGALIQAYEADAVRPGVNGTIDNAGTIYSYNAAATIDDGSDGIDAQTNTGVVVTNEATGLIEGARHGITGGNTDVTTSGAYTLSVTNAKGGVIQGDDGSGINIDGFNANEVVTVKNDGTITGNGRTADGDGVDVDGIVNITNTGTIQSLHANGDTSEGVTVGGGTIINSGTIAGYNSATNDIDGSPNAGLGRGITLAGLDKDPTTGDPIATQGIYADTVIDNSGLIYGQSAGAIAVTGAANAFTVSITNEAAGTLESGGTEAVVSTGGNDATIVNYGTIRADDSGKAIDLGSGDSAVQILGGVASVTGDMDGGTGTSTLTMSPGSGNAFTYSGAISNFSAVTVGAGTVSLSGTNTYAGATAIAGGATLALTGTGSLAQSAVTANGTLDISGTTSGSSIASLSGSGTVNLGGQTLTLTNASGTFSGSISGTGGLTIASGTQTLTGVSTYTGTTLIQTGATLILSDSGDIILANVVNNGTLQVEGTLGNLSGTGTVSVGSGGVTLSGGSFGGTVAGSGAVTVTGSETLSGASTYTGATSITNGSTLALTGSGSIAASSGVTNAGTLDISGTTSGASITTLSGSGAVALGAKTLTLTNAADTYGGVIGGTGGVNVNGGTETLTAANTYSGGTVIGTGATLALSGAGSIAASSGVTTNGTLDISSTTSGATL
;
A
#
# COMPACT_ATOMS: atom_id res chain seq x y z
N MET A 1 -5.06 18.64 39.33
CA MET A 1 -6.05 19.73 39.16
C MET A 1 -6.82 19.44 37.88
N ASN A 2 -8.11 19.13 37.98
CA ASN A 2 -8.93 18.84 36.81
C ASN A 2 -9.20 20.14 36.05
N HIS A 3 -8.65 20.30 34.84
CA HIS A 3 -8.99 21.41 33.97
C HIS A 3 -10.28 21.08 33.21
N LEU A 4 -11.35 21.83 33.49
CA LEU A 4 -12.60 21.74 32.75
C LEU A 4 -12.47 22.60 31.48
N TYR A 5 -12.50 21.97 30.31
CA TYR A 5 -12.55 22.67 29.02
C TYR A 5 -13.98 22.64 28.48
N ARG A 6 -14.53 23.81 28.11
CA ARG A 6 -15.81 23.90 27.42
C ARG A 6 -15.57 24.23 25.95
N VAL A 7 -15.93 23.29 25.08
CA VAL A 7 -15.86 23.46 23.63
C VAL A 7 -17.14 24.17 23.16
N VAL A 8 -17.00 25.30 22.47
CA VAL A 8 -18.13 26.04 21.91
C VAL A 8 -17.96 26.16 20.39
N PHE A 9 -19.02 25.79 19.66
CA PHE A 9 -19.05 25.87 18.22
C PHE A 9 -19.37 27.31 17.78
N ASN A 10 -18.40 28.00 17.20
CA ASN A 10 -18.60 29.37 16.71
C ASN A 10 -19.12 29.35 15.27
N ARG A 11 -20.44 29.52 15.11
CA ARG A 11 -21.14 29.44 13.82
C ARG A 11 -20.68 30.47 12.78
N ALA A 12 -19.95 31.53 13.16
CA ALA A 12 -19.46 32.53 12.23
C ALA A 12 -18.11 32.16 11.56
N LEU A 13 -17.38 31.18 12.11
CA LEU A 13 -16.02 30.82 11.65
C LEU A 13 -15.87 29.34 11.28
N GLY A 14 -16.87 28.49 11.51
CA GLY A 14 -16.86 27.08 11.08
C GLY A 14 -15.85 26.17 11.80
N VAL A 15 -15.19 26.65 12.87
CA VAL A 15 -14.19 25.89 13.64
C VAL A 15 -14.57 25.78 15.13
N MET A 16 -14.20 24.65 15.76
CA MET A 16 -14.32 24.42 17.21
C MET A 16 -13.10 25.01 17.92
N GLN A 17 -13.35 25.84 18.95
CA GLN A 17 -12.28 26.45 19.74
C GLN A 17 -12.42 26.04 21.21
N ALA A 18 -11.34 25.54 21.81
CA ALA A 18 -11.26 25.22 23.23
C ALA A 18 -10.62 26.39 23.99
N ILE A 19 -11.30 26.92 25.01
CA ILE A 19 -10.81 28.04 25.82
C ILE A 19 -10.58 27.55 27.26
N SER A 20 -9.40 27.86 27.80
CA SER A 20 -9.03 27.63 29.20
C SER A 20 -9.42 28.83 30.05
N GLU A 21 -10.27 28.64 31.07
CA GLU A 21 -10.59 29.70 32.04
C GLU A 21 -9.55 29.73 33.17
N HIS A 22 -8.68 30.73 33.17
CA HIS A 22 -7.83 31.05 34.32
C HIS A 22 -8.53 32.11 35.18
N GLY A 23 -9.05 31.70 36.34
CA GLY A 23 -9.69 32.59 37.31
C GLY A 23 -8.69 33.57 37.92
N ARG A 24 -8.99 34.89 37.85
CA ARG A 24 -8.36 35.90 38.71
C ARG A 24 -9.43 36.73 39.42
N THR A 25 -9.24 36.83 40.73
CA THR A 25 -10.09 37.48 41.73
C THR A 25 -9.92 39.00 41.75
N ARG A 26 -10.97 39.64 42.28
CA ARG A 26 -11.30 41.07 42.42
C ARG A 26 -10.19 42.03 42.92
N ALA A 27 -10.20 43.27 42.42
CA ALA A 27 -10.67 44.48 43.14
C ALA A 27 -10.41 45.79 42.36
N GLY A 28 -11.31 46.79 42.50
CA GLY A 28 -11.00 48.21 42.29
C GLY A 28 -11.84 48.95 41.23
N ALA A 29 -12.69 49.87 41.67
CA ALA A 29 -13.69 50.61 40.89
C ALA A 29 -13.15 51.86 40.16
N GLY A 30 -13.84 52.32 39.09
CA GLY A 30 -13.67 53.70 38.58
C GLY A 30 -14.11 54.03 37.15
N ARG A 31 -15.44 54.11 36.92
CA ARG A 31 -16.21 55.14 36.16
C ARG A 31 -15.74 55.68 34.78
N ALA A 32 -16.72 55.69 33.84
CA ALA A 32 -16.94 56.61 32.69
C ALA A 32 -16.01 56.48 31.47
N THR A 33 -16.41 56.56 30.20
CA THR A 33 -17.67 56.89 29.52
C THR A 33 -17.54 56.46 28.05
N SER A 34 -18.66 56.07 27.46
CA SER A 34 -18.86 55.77 26.04
C SER A 34 -18.58 56.96 25.11
N ARG A 35 -17.91 56.73 23.97
CA ARG A 35 -18.14 57.53 22.76
C ARG A 35 -18.07 56.65 21.50
N LYS A 36 -19.26 56.41 20.92
CA LYS A 36 -19.45 55.96 19.53
C LYS A 36 -18.99 57.07 18.57
N ILE A 37 -18.28 56.70 17.50
CA ILE A 37 -18.35 57.36 16.20
C ILE A 37 -18.30 56.24 15.15
N GLY A 38 -19.22 56.30 14.18
CA GLY A 38 -19.43 55.26 13.17
C GLY A 38 -18.83 55.55 11.79
N ASN A 39 -18.86 54.48 10.99
CA ASN A 39 -18.93 54.35 9.52
C ASN A 39 -18.00 55.15 8.60
N ALA A 40 -17.06 54.43 7.94
CA ALA A 40 -17.04 54.18 6.48
C ALA A 40 -15.92 53.16 6.10
N ALA A 41 -16.24 52.21 5.22
CA ALA A 41 -15.39 51.13 4.65
C ALA A 41 -14.38 51.66 3.57
N PRO A 42 -13.42 50.88 3.00
CA PRO A 42 -13.21 49.42 3.03
C PRO A 42 -11.80 48.96 3.50
N ALA A 43 -11.71 47.67 3.88
CA ALA A 43 -10.51 47.04 4.39
C ALA A 43 -9.55 46.63 3.25
N ALA A 44 -8.43 47.34 3.15
CA ALA A 44 -7.17 46.83 2.65
C ALA A 44 -6.14 46.86 3.80
N SER A 45 -5.30 45.84 3.86
CA SER A 45 -4.05 45.71 4.64
C SER A 45 -4.12 45.92 6.17
N TRP A 46 -4.33 44.82 6.92
CA TRP A 46 -4.05 44.75 8.37
C TRP A 46 -2.93 43.75 8.73
N LEU A 47 -2.01 43.46 7.80
CA LEU A 47 -0.75 42.77 8.10
C LEU A 47 0.46 43.74 8.25
N ASP A 48 0.29 45.05 7.99
CA ASP A 48 1.42 45.99 7.90
C ASP A 48 1.56 46.94 9.13
N ALA A 49 0.56 47.00 10.02
CA ALA A 49 0.56 47.99 11.11
C ALA A 49 1.23 47.52 12.43
N GLN A 50 1.37 46.20 12.67
CA GLN A 50 2.14 45.69 13.81
C GLN A 50 3.65 45.58 13.53
N SER A 51 4.02 45.43 12.25
CA SER A 51 5.41 45.49 11.76
C SER A 51 6.08 46.84 12.06
N HIS A 52 5.34 47.95 11.88
CA HIS A 52 5.89 49.30 12.04
C HIS A 52 6.09 49.76 13.49
N THR A 53 5.36 49.21 14.46
CA THR A 53 5.47 49.63 15.88
C THR A 53 6.62 48.90 16.59
N LEU A 54 6.85 47.63 16.25
CA LEU A 54 8.02 46.87 16.70
C LEU A 54 9.32 47.33 16.01
N ARG A 55 9.26 47.76 14.74
CA ARG A 55 10.39 48.44 14.07
C ARG A 55 10.74 49.78 14.73
N LYS A 56 9.76 50.61 15.10
CA LYS A 56 10.01 51.91 15.76
C LYS A 56 10.57 51.79 17.19
N GLN A 57 10.15 50.79 17.95
CA GLN A 57 10.70 50.55 19.31
C GLN A 57 12.11 49.94 19.27
N ARG A 58 12.42 49.05 18.31
CA ARG A 58 13.78 48.54 18.09
C ARG A 58 14.71 49.62 17.53
N ILE A 59 14.24 50.49 16.63
CA ILE A 59 15.01 51.64 16.13
C ILE A 59 15.28 52.65 17.24
N ALA A 60 14.34 52.93 18.14
CA ALA A 60 14.56 53.84 19.26
C ALA A 60 15.55 53.29 20.31
N GLN A 61 15.58 51.98 20.54
CA GLN A 61 16.57 51.33 21.41
C GLN A 61 17.96 51.24 20.76
N ILE A 62 18.03 51.04 19.43
CA ILE A 62 19.27 51.08 18.64
C ILE A 62 19.84 52.51 18.60
N VAL A 63 18.99 53.53 18.47
CA VAL A 63 19.41 54.95 18.47
C VAL A 63 19.84 55.39 19.88
N ALA A 64 19.19 54.92 20.95
CA ALA A 64 19.62 55.22 22.32
C ALA A 64 20.95 54.55 22.69
N LEU A 65 21.20 53.32 22.21
CA LEU A 65 22.49 52.62 22.39
C LEU A 65 23.59 53.25 21.53
N ALA A 66 23.26 53.75 20.32
CA ALA A 66 24.18 54.50 19.48
C ALA A 66 24.57 55.86 20.08
N THR A 67 23.64 56.59 20.71
CA THR A 67 23.97 57.87 21.38
C THR A 67 24.78 57.70 22.67
N ALA A 68 24.70 56.55 23.35
CA ALA A 68 25.54 56.27 24.52
C ALA A 68 26.98 55.87 24.14
N LEU A 69 27.21 55.33 22.94
CA LEU A 69 28.56 55.05 22.42
C LEU A 69 29.27 56.30 21.88
N ILE A 70 28.53 57.31 21.40
CA ILE A 70 29.09 58.54 20.81
C ILE A 70 29.65 59.51 21.89
N ALA A 71 29.30 59.33 23.16
CA ALA A 71 29.72 60.23 24.25
C ALA A 71 31.05 59.84 24.94
N GLN A 72 31.70 58.74 24.55
CA GLN A 72 33.06 58.43 25.00
C GLN A 72 34.02 58.77 23.86
N GLY A 73 34.73 59.88 24.00
CA GLY A 73 35.81 60.30 23.11
C GLY A 73 36.96 59.29 23.11
N HIS A 74 36.78 58.19 22.39
CA HIS A 74 37.86 57.33 21.95
C HIS A 74 38.38 57.96 20.65
N ALA A 75 39.68 58.26 20.61
CA ALA A 75 40.33 58.58 19.35
C ALA A 75 40.09 57.44 18.38
N HIS A 76 39.25 57.64 17.37
CA HIS A 76 39.15 56.71 16.25
C HIS A 76 40.52 56.70 15.58
N ALA A 77 41.22 55.56 15.63
CA ALA A 77 42.37 55.33 14.77
C ALA A 77 41.94 55.63 13.33
N ALA A 78 42.69 56.50 12.64
CA ALA A 78 42.41 56.86 11.27
C ALA A 78 42.29 55.59 10.42
N SER A 79 41.21 55.46 9.65
CA SER A 79 41.07 54.38 8.68
C SER A 79 42.27 54.42 7.74
N THR A 80 43.08 53.38 7.76
CA THR A 80 44.25 53.25 6.88
C THR A 80 43.77 52.69 5.55
N THR A 81 43.94 53.47 4.48
CA THR A 81 43.57 53.07 3.12
C THR A 81 44.85 52.75 2.36
N VAL A 82 44.94 51.52 1.85
CA VAL A 82 46.00 51.07 0.94
C VAL A 82 45.40 50.97 -0.45
N VAL A 83 45.89 51.77 -1.40
CA VAL A 83 45.45 51.72 -2.81
C VAL A 83 46.62 51.28 -3.68
N ILE A 84 46.50 50.10 -4.27
CA ILE A 84 47.47 49.53 -5.20
C ILE A 84 47.08 49.97 -6.61
N SER A 85 47.84 50.92 -7.16
CA SER A 85 47.58 51.56 -8.46
C SER A 85 48.61 51.23 -9.54
N THR A 86 49.66 50.50 -9.18
CA THR A 86 50.70 49.96 -10.06
C THR A 86 51.08 48.57 -9.58
N ASP A 87 51.61 47.74 -10.48
CA ASP A 87 52.05 46.39 -10.11
C ASP A 87 53.05 46.43 -8.96
N THR A 88 52.91 45.50 -8.03
CA THR A 88 53.76 45.41 -6.84
C THR A 88 53.95 43.96 -6.44
N THR A 89 55.10 43.67 -5.84
CA THR A 89 55.43 42.35 -5.30
C THR A 89 55.52 42.31 -3.78
N SER A 90 55.21 43.44 -3.13
CA SER A 90 55.30 43.56 -1.68
C SER A 90 53.98 43.16 -1.03
N SER A 91 54.05 42.26 -0.05
CA SER A 91 52.93 41.93 0.84
C SER A 91 52.31 43.18 1.46
N GLN A 92 50.98 43.19 1.56
CA GLN A 92 50.19 44.28 2.12
C GLN A 92 49.57 43.88 3.46
N ASN A 93 49.30 44.86 4.31
CA ASN A 93 48.61 44.65 5.59
C ASN A 93 47.27 45.40 5.61
N LEU A 94 46.18 44.72 5.95
CA LEU A 94 44.94 45.36 6.34
C LEU A 94 44.95 45.60 7.86
N ALA A 95 45.11 46.84 8.29
CA ALA A 95 45.05 47.20 9.71
C ALA A 95 43.59 47.39 10.18
N ALA A 96 43.39 47.56 11.50
CA ALA A 96 42.07 47.75 12.08
C ALA A 96 41.34 48.99 11.50
N ASN A 97 40.09 48.77 11.10
CA ASN A 97 39.22 49.69 10.36
C ASN A 97 39.80 50.18 9.03
N GLY A 98 40.67 49.38 8.40
CA GLY A 98 41.36 49.72 7.16
C GLY A 98 40.60 49.32 5.89
N THR A 99 41.12 49.77 4.75
CA THR A 99 40.70 49.32 3.42
C THR A 99 41.92 49.00 2.55
N VAL A 100 41.84 47.93 1.75
CA VAL A 100 42.80 47.63 0.68
C VAL A 100 42.05 47.61 -0.63
N THR A 101 42.48 48.41 -1.62
CA THR A 101 41.91 48.44 -2.96
C THR A 101 42.99 48.13 -4.00
N VAL A 102 42.75 47.13 -4.84
CA VAL A 102 43.58 46.84 -6.02
C VAL A 102 42.85 47.35 -7.26
N ASN A 103 43.49 48.26 -8.01
CA ASN A 103 42.87 48.86 -9.19
C ASN A 103 42.79 47.89 -10.37
N ALA A 104 41.87 48.15 -11.29
CA ALA A 104 41.75 47.35 -12.50
C ALA A 104 43.04 47.38 -13.34
N GLY A 105 43.43 46.20 -13.85
CA GLY A 105 44.66 46.02 -14.64
C GLY A 105 45.96 46.07 -13.83
N VAL A 106 45.88 46.08 -12.50
CA VAL A 106 47.05 46.07 -11.60
C VAL A 106 47.18 44.71 -10.93
N THR A 107 48.42 44.25 -10.77
CA THR A 107 48.75 42.99 -10.12
C THR A 107 49.53 43.19 -8.82
N LEU A 108 49.03 42.64 -7.71
CA LEU A 108 49.77 42.37 -6.49
C LEU A 108 50.23 40.90 -6.56
N ASN A 109 51.50 40.65 -6.88
CA ASN A 109 52.07 39.30 -7.00
C ASN A 109 53.15 39.09 -5.93
N VAL A 110 52.83 38.33 -4.89
CA VAL A 110 53.77 37.97 -3.81
C VAL A 110 54.28 36.55 -4.05
N SER A 111 55.60 36.37 -4.06
CA SER A 111 56.21 35.07 -4.40
C SER A 111 57.20 34.58 -3.35
N ASP A 112 57.30 35.27 -2.21
CA ASP A 112 58.28 34.97 -1.15
C ASP A 112 57.71 34.06 -0.05
N GLY A 113 56.50 33.50 -0.27
CA GLY A 113 55.78 32.68 0.70
C GLY A 113 55.06 33.49 1.80
N SER A 114 55.09 34.83 1.71
CA SER A 114 54.24 35.70 2.54
C SER A 114 52.83 35.76 1.97
N ASN A 115 51.89 36.18 2.82
CA ASN A 115 50.53 36.40 2.37
C ASN A 115 50.45 37.66 1.50
N ALA A 116 49.75 37.64 0.36
CA ALA A 116 49.62 38.84 -0.48
C ALA A 116 48.92 39.97 0.29
N ILE A 117 47.85 39.65 1.02
CA ILE A 117 47.22 40.53 2.01
C ILE A 117 47.11 39.82 3.36
N ALA A 118 47.87 40.30 4.35
CA ALA A 118 47.74 39.89 5.74
C ALA A 118 46.70 40.76 6.48
N VAL A 119 45.63 40.14 6.98
CA VAL A 119 44.49 40.84 7.61
C VAL A 119 44.66 40.89 9.13
N LYS A 120 45.08 42.04 9.65
CA LYS A 120 45.42 42.27 11.08
C LYS A 120 44.33 42.98 11.89
N GLY A 121 43.18 43.24 11.27
CA GLY A 121 42.03 43.87 11.93
C GLY A 121 40.85 44.04 10.99
N THR A 122 39.70 44.43 11.55
CA THR A 122 38.44 44.63 10.81
C THR A 122 38.62 45.56 9.61
N GLY A 123 38.04 45.24 8.45
CA GLY A 123 38.20 46.09 7.28
C GLY A 123 37.56 45.55 6.00
N THR A 124 37.92 46.18 4.88
CA THR A 124 37.41 45.82 3.56
C THR A 124 38.54 45.64 2.55
N ILE A 125 38.46 44.59 1.75
CA ILE A 125 39.30 44.36 0.57
C ILE A 125 38.41 44.51 -0.66
N THR A 126 38.83 45.37 -1.61
CA THR A 126 38.17 45.51 -2.92
C THR A 126 39.20 45.22 -4.00
N ASN A 127 39.06 44.08 -4.67
CA ASN A 127 39.93 43.69 -5.76
C ASN A 127 39.26 43.97 -7.11
N ASN A 128 39.83 44.84 -7.93
CA ASN A 128 39.44 45.01 -9.33
C ASN A 128 40.51 44.53 -10.30
N GLY A 129 41.68 44.13 -9.79
CA GLY A 129 42.85 43.69 -10.55
C GLY A 129 43.19 42.23 -10.25
N THR A 130 44.46 41.93 -10.02
CA THR A 130 44.93 40.60 -9.64
C THR A 130 45.60 40.64 -8.29
N ILE A 131 45.21 39.76 -7.37
CA ILE A 131 45.93 39.44 -6.13
C ILE A 131 46.40 38.00 -6.28
N GLU A 132 47.70 37.80 -6.30
CA GLU A 132 48.30 36.50 -6.57
C GLU A 132 49.40 36.21 -5.56
N GLU A 133 49.37 35.03 -4.98
CA GLU A 133 50.50 34.45 -4.26
C GLU A 133 51.08 33.33 -5.15
N THR A 134 52.32 33.48 -5.61
CA THR A 134 52.99 32.50 -6.49
C THR A 134 54.12 31.75 -5.79
N GLY A 135 54.24 31.86 -4.48
CA GLY A 135 55.21 31.13 -3.69
C GLY A 135 54.78 29.67 -3.59
N THR A 136 55.59 28.74 -4.09
CA THR A 136 55.40 27.31 -3.84
C THR A 136 55.88 26.98 -2.42
N VAL A 137 55.17 26.12 -1.70
CA VAL A 137 55.47 25.81 -0.30
C VAL A 137 56.78 25.00 -0.22
N ALA A 138 57.89 25.66 0.10
CA ALA A 138 58.94 24.98 0.85
C ALA A 138 58.39 24.78 2.27
N ALA A 139 58.42 23.54 2.79
CA ALA A 139 57.80 23.13 4.05
C ALA A 139 57.85 24.22 5.15
N GLY A 140 56.69 24.79 5.49
CA GLY A 140 56.51 25.77 6.57
C GLY A 140 56.30 27.24 6.15
N THR A 141 56.00 27.53 4.87
CA THR A 141 55.60 28.87 4.40
C THR A 141 54.06 29.04 4.37
N ASP A 142 53.58 30.28 4.46
CA ASP A 142 52.18 30.67 4.75
C ASP A 142 51.58 31.42 3.54
N GLY A 143 51.92 30.97 2.33
CA GLY A 143 51.75 31.69 1.06
C GLY A 143 50.32 31.66 0.52
N ARG A 144 49.43 32.47 1.11
CA ARG A 144 48.04 32.63 0.65
C ARG A 144 47.79 34.02 0.08
N ALA A 145 46.80 34.16 -0.80
CA ALA A 145 46.47 35.48 -1.33
C ALA A 145 45.88 36.38 -0.22
N ILE A 146 44.98 35.85 0.60
CA ILE A 146 44.39 36.57 1.74
C ILE A 146 44.34 35.64 2.97
N ARG A 147 44.88 36.10 4.10
CA ARG A 147 44.77 35.39 5.39
C ARG A 147 44.63 36.36 6.56
N ASP A 148 43.77 36.02 7.50
CA ASP A 148 43.67 36.67 8.81
C ASP A 148 44.88 36.39 9.72
N LYS A 149 45.22 37.37 10.56
CA LYS A 149 46.38 37.31 11.48
C LYS A 149 46.01 37.70 12.92
N SER A 150 44.72 37.88 13.19
CA SER A 150 44.21 38.23 14.51
C SER A 150 42.73 37.86 14.63
N ASP A 151 42.26 37.66 15.85
CA ASP A 151 40.88 37.47 16.21
C ASP A 151 40.49 38.28 17.47
N PRO A 152 39.22 38.72 17.59
CA PRO A 152 38.18 38.72 16.55
C PRO A 152 38.36 39.85 15.53
N LEU A 153 37.94 39.62 14.28
CA LEU A 153 37.81 40.66 13.26
C LEU A 153 36.59 40.44 12.36
N THR A 154 36.20 41.51 11.66
CA THR A 154 35.19 41.44 10.58
C THR A 154 35.81 41.85 9.25
N LEU A 155 35.76 40.98 8.26
CA LEU A 155 36.33 41.20 6.94
C LEU A 155 35.22 41.21 5.88
N THR A 156 35.20 42.24 5.04
CA THR A 156 34.41 42.25 3.79
C THR A 156 35.35 42.17 2.61
N ILE A 157 35.14 41.21 1.71
CA ILE A 157 35.91 41.05 0.48
C ILE A 157 34.95 41.23 -0.70
N VAL A 158 35.29 42.13 -1.62
CA VAL A 158 34.61 42.28 -2.91
C VAL A 158 35.64 42.01 -4.00
N ASN A 159 35.46 40.92 -4.74
CA ASN A 159 36.34 40.52 -5.82
C ASN A 159 35.67 40.72 -7.18
N ASN A 160 36.17 41.65 -7.99
CA ASN A 160 35.79 41.85 -9.39
C ASN A 160 36.89 41.40 -10.37
N GLY A 161 38.03 40.94 -9.85
CA GLY A 161 39.20 40.55 -10.63
C GLY A 161 39.62 39.11 -10.33
N THR A 162 40.92 38.85 -10.25
CA THR A 162 41.45 37.51 -9.91
C THR A 162 42.07 37.52 -8.51
N ILE A 163 41.75 36.53 -7.70
CA ILE A 163 42.48 36.17 -6.48
C ILE A 163 43.01 34.76 -6.70
N SER A 164 44.31 34.52 -6.52
CA SER A 164 44.85 33.18 -6.66
C SER A 164 46.04 32.88 -5.77
N ALA A 165 46.23 31.61 -5.47
CA ALA A 165 47.40 31.07 -4.79
C ALA A 165 47.96 29.88 -5.57
N ALA A 166 49.28 29.77 -5.65
CA ALA A 166 49.94 28.70 -6.39
C ALA A 166 49.78 27.34 -5.71
N ASP A 167 49.75 27.30 -4.37
CA ASP A 167 50.04 26.06 -3.64
C ASP A 167 49.34 25.92 -2.29
N ASP A 168 48.67 26.97 -1.82
CA ASP A 168 47.96 27.01 -0.56
C ASP A 168 46.60 27.70 -0.79
N ASP A 169 45.79 27.91 0.25
CA ASP A 169 44.46 28.47 0.04
C ASP A 169 44.50 29.85 -0.63
N ALA A 170 43.60 30.12 -1.59
CA ALA A 170 43.53 31.47 -2.13
C ALA A 170 43.04 32.46 -1.05
N ILE A 171 42.04 32.05 -0.25
CA ILE A 171 41.57 32.80 0.91
C ILE A 171 41.41 31.84 2.09
N GLN A 172 42.06 32.12 3.21
CA GLN A 172 41.84 31.39 4.47
C GLN A 172 41.47 32.31 5.62
N MET A 173 40.54 31.85 6.45
CA MET A 173 40.26 32.38 7.78
C MET A 173 40.60 31.33 8.82
N GLN A 174 41.58 31.59 9.67
CA GLN A 174 42.19 30.60 10.56
C GLN A 174 41.71 30.66 12.02
N TYR A 175 40.87 31.64 12.39
CA TYR A 175 40.42 31.83 13.78
C TYR A 175 38.90 31.68 13.93
N SER A 176 38.47 31.20 15.12
CA SER A 176 37.07 30.85 15.42
C SER A 176 36.10 32.02 15.39
N ASP A 177 36.51 33.15 15.97
CA ASP A 177 35.64 34.29 16.27
C ASP A 177 35.62 35.32 15.12
N ASN A 178 36.27 35.00 14.00
CA ASN A 178 36.34 35.88 12.84
C ASN A 178 35.08 35.81 11.99
N SER A 179 34.66 36.98 11.52
CA SER A 179 33.50 37.11 10.65
C SER A 179 33.92 37.57 9.26
N VAL A 180 33.48 36.87 8.22
CA VAL A 180 33.84 37.17 6.83
C VAL A 180 32.60 37.22 5.93
N LYS A 181 32.56 38.23 5.08
CA LYS A 181 31.61 38.33 3.97
C LYS A 181 32.37 38.49 2.66
N LEU A 182 32.29 37.49 1.81
CA LEU A 182 32.92 37.45 0.49
C LEU A 182 31.85 37.62 -0.59
N SER A 183 32.09 38.54 -1.52
CA SER A 183 31.30 38.69 -2.75
C SER A 183 32.22 38.61 -3.95
N ASN A 184 32.14 37.50 -4.66
CA ASN A 184 32.91 37.21 -5.86
C ASN A 184 32.09 37.51 -7.13
N TYR A 185 32.66 38.31 -8.01
CA TYR A 185 32.19 38.62 -9.36
C TYR A 185 33.27 38.32 -10.41
N GLY A 186 34.44 37.83 -9.97
CA GLY A 186 35.60 37.53 -10.80
C GLY A 186 36.02 36.06 -10.64
N LYS A 187 37.32 35.83 -10.42
CA LYS A 187 37.91 34.49 -10.24
C LYS A 187 38.60 34.36 -8.89
N ILE A 188 38.41 33.23 -8.22
CA ILE A 188 39.18 32.82 -7.05
C ILE A 188 39.72 31.42 -7.35
N ILE A 189 41.04 31.25 -7.41
CA ILE A 189 41.67 30.01 -7.89
C ILE A 189 42.78 29.57 -6.95
N SER A 190 42.70 28.33 -6.45
CA SER A 190 43.84 27.64 -5.84
C SER A 190 44.42 26.65 -6.84
N TYR A 191 45.68 26.80 -7.23
CA TYR A 191 46.33 25.92 -8.21
C TYR A 191 46.99 24.67 -7.61
N ASN A 192 47.17 24.62 -6.28
CA ASN A 192 47.66 23.46 -5.53
C ASN A 192 48.87 22.73 -6.18
N ALA A 193 49.92 23.47 -6.54
CA ALA A 193 51.06 23.00 -7.33
C ALA A 193 51.87 21.83 -6.70
N SER A 194 51.74 21.59 -5.40
CA SER A 194 52.46 20.59 -4.60
C SER A 194 51.58 19.43 -4.12
N GLU A 195 50.32 19.34 -4.58
CA GLU A 195 49.38 18.26 -4.25
C GLU A 195 49.07 18.19 -2.73
N GLY A 196 48.09 18.97 -2.27
CA GLY A 196 47.36 18.69 -1.02
C GLY A 196 46.69 19.88 -0.35
N GLY A 197 45.35 19.82 -0.22
CA GLY A 197 44.60 20.56 0.79
C GLY A 197 44.55 22.08 0.65
N ALA A 198 44.81 22.62 -0.54
CA ALA A 198 44.76 24.05 -0.82
C ALA A 198 43.40 24.45 -1.42
N GLN A 199 42.46 24.92 -0.60
CA GLN A 199 41.12 25.31 -1.05
C GLN A 199 41.13 26.66 -1.80
N ALA A 200 40.16 26.93 -2.66
CA ALA A 200 39.97 28.31 -3.12
C ALA A 200 39.48 29.20 -1.96
N ILE A 201 38.62 28.67 -1.10
CA ILE A 201 38.14 29.34 0.10
C ILE A 201 38.15 28.36 1.27
N ASP A 202 38.94 28.63 2.31
CA ASP A 202 38.94 27.89 3.57
C ASP A 202 38.48 28.78 4.73
N PHE A 203 37.23 28.59 5.15
CA PHE A 203 36.62 29.20 6.34
C PHE A 203 36.37 28.18 7.45
N ASN A 204 36.92 26.97 7.34
CA ASN A 204 36.64 25.84 8.22
C ASN A 204 36.87 26.17 9.72
N ALA A 205 37.88 27.00 10.02
CA ALA A 205 38.21 27.34 11.40
C ALA A 205 37.18 28.24 12.11
N ILE A 206 36.26 28.87 11.37
CA ILE A 206 35.23 29.76 11.94
C ILE A 206 34.14 28.92 12.59
N THR A 207 34.10 28.91 13.93
CA THR A 207 33.09 28.16 14.71
C THR A 207 32.09 29.03 15.46
N THR A 208 32.42 30.30 15.71
CA THR A 208 31.58 31.24 16.48
C THR A 208 31.28 32.53 15.69
N GLY A 209 32.19 32.95 14.81
CA GLY A 209 31.99 34.08 13.90
C GLY A 209 31.05 33.75 12.73
N THR A 210 30.64 34.77 11.97
CA THR A 210 29.77 34.57 10.80
C THR A 210 30.58 34.46 9.51
N ASN A 211 30.30 33.48 8.66
CA ASN A 211 30.96 33.37 7.36
C ASN A 211 29.92 33.29 6.22
N SER A 212 30.15 34.05 5.14
CA SER A 212 29.26 34.10 3.98
C SER A 212 30.04 34.27 2.69
N VAL A 213 29.69 33.46 1.69
CA VAL A 213 30.23 33.47 0.33
C VAL A 213 29.08 33.73 -0.65
N TYR A 214 29.22 34.78 -1.46
CA TYR A 214 28.37 35.02 -2.61
C TYR A 214 29.21 34.91 -3.88
N ASN A 215 28.85 34.01 -4.78
CA ASN A 215 29.49 33.84 -6.09
C ASN A 215 28.52 34.27 -7.19
N GLY A 216 28.74 35.45 -7.77
CA GLY A 216 27.83 36.05 -8.74
C GLY A 216 27.82 35.31 -10.09
N ALA A 217 26.79 35.56 -10.89
CA ALA A 217 26.66 34.95 -12.22
C ALA A 217 27.89 35.20 -13.10
N GLY A 218 28.45 34.11 -13.65
CA GLY A 218 29.67 34.14 -14.47
C GLY A 218 30.99 34.23 -13.69
N ALA A 219 30.94 34.33 -12.36
CA ALA A 219 32.12 34.26 -11.51
C ALA A 219 32.57 32.81 -11.28
N LEU A 220 33.84 32.62 -10.96
CA LEU A 220 34.47 31.32 -10.77
C LEU A 220 35.14 31.24 -9.40
N ILE A 221 34.90 30.13 -8.70
CA ILE A 221 35.66 29.66 -7.55
C ILE A 221 36.17 28.27 -7.93
N GLN A 222 37.48 28.08 -7.94
CA GLN A 222 38.07 26.82 -8.41
C GLN A 222 39.26 26.38 -7.55
N ALA A 223 39.28 25.10 -7.17
CA ALA A 223 40.44 24.46 -6.58
C ALA A 223 40.90 23.27 -7.44
N TYR A 224 42.20 23.01 -7.43
CA TYR A 224 42.82 21.83 -8.03
C TYR A 224 43.17 20.84 -6.91
N GLU A 225 42.79 19.57 -7.03
CA GLU A 225 43.12 18.50 -6.07
C GLU A 225 42.83 18.89 -4.60
N ALA A 226 41.75 19.67 -4.39
CA ALA A 226 41.25 20.09 -3.08
C ALA A 226 39.81 20.58 -3.19
N ASP A 227 39.15 20.76 -2.05
CA ASP A 227 37.79 21.34 -2.04
C ASP A 227 37.79 22.77 -2.55
N ALA A 228 36.78 23.13 -3.35
CA ALA A 228 36.68 24.53 -3.81
C ALA A 228 36.32 25.46 -2.65
N VAL A 229 35.36 25.05 -1.79
CA VAL A 229 34.92 25.84 -0.63
C VAL A 229 34.76 24.98 0.61
N ARG A 230 35.41 25.39 1.71
CA ARG A 230 35.13 24.89 3.06
C ARG A 230 34.48 25.97 3.94
N PRO A 231 33.16 25.95 4.17
CA PRO A 231 32.51 26.90 5.06
C PRO A 231 32.82 26.59 6.54
N GLY A 232 32.66 27.61 7.39
CA GLY A 232 32.64 27.44 8.85
C GLY A 232 31.24 27.12 9.38
N VAL A 233 31.09 26.97 10.70
CA VAL A 233 29.80 26.72 11.37
C VAL A 233 28.79 27.82 11.01
N ASN A 234 27.55 27.41 10.70
CA ASN A 234 26.48 28.30 10.21
C ASN A 234 26.85 29.11 8.95
N GLY A 235 27.80 28.63 8.15
CA GLY A 235 28.23 29.27 6.91
C GLY A 235 27.12 29.36 5.88
N THR A 236 27.12 30.44 5.10
CA THR A 236 26.15 30.64 4.01
C THR A 236 26.87 30.75 2.68
N ILE A 237 26.43 29.97 1.69
CA ILE A 237 26.96 29.98 0.34
C ILE A 237 25.80 30.26 -0.61
N ASP A 238 25.90 31.32 -1.40
CA ASP A 238 24.94 31.71 -2.44
C ASP A 238 25.69 31.74 -3.78
N ASN A 239 25.39 30.77 -4.65
CA ASN A 239 26.10 30.53 -5.90
C ASN A 239 25.20 30.75 -7.11
N ALA A 240 25.47 31.79 -7.88
CA ALA A 240 24.94 31.98 -9.23
C ALA A 240 26.00 31.76 -10.32
N GLY A 241 27.27 31.59 -9.94
CA GLY A 241 28.40 31.32 -10.84
C GLY A 241 28.80 29.85 -10.85
N THR A 242 30.10 29.60 -10.99
CA THR A 242 30.68 28.25 -10.93
C THR A 242 31.52 28.08 -9.68
N ILE A 243 31.24 27.04 -8.90
CA ILE A 243 32.10 26.48 -7.86
C ILE A 243 32.55 25.12 -8.38
N TYR A 244 33.86 24.95 -8.56
CA TYR A 244 34.40 23.78 -9.25
C TYR A 244 35.65 23.23 -8.55
N SER A 245 35.66 21.94 -8.25
CA SER A 245 36.89 21.24 -7.90
C SER A 245 37.34 20.33 -9.05
N TYR A 246 38.64 20.29 -9.33
CA TYR A 246 39.22 19.61 -10.47
C TYR A 246 40.42 18.76 -10.11
N ASN A 247 40.49 17.54 -10.66
CA ASN A 247 41.65 16.66 -10.54
C ASN A 247 42.39 16.58 -11.89
N ALA A 248 43.69 16.86 -11.87
CA ALA A 248 44.57 16.97 -13.04
C ALA A 248 45.00 15.61 -13.61
N ALA A 249 44.92 14.54 -12.82
CA ALA A 249 45.09 13.17 -13.28
C ALA A 249 43.78 12.39 -13.14
N ALA A 250 43.60 11.34 -13.94
CA ALA A 250 42.58 10.32 -13.72
C ALA A 250 42.86 9.47 -12.46
N THR A 251 43.47 10.07 -11.44
CA THR A 251 43.62 9.53 -10.09
C THR A 251 42.30 9.73 -9.38
N ILE A 252 41.49 8.69 -9.57
CA ILE A 252 40.35 8.25 -8.79
C ILE A 252 40.57 8.42 -7.27
N ASP A 253 39.64 9.14 -6.65
CA ASP A 253 39.45 9.39 -5.21
C ASP A 253 40.57 10.15 -4.46
N ASP A 254 40.59 11.48 -4.58
CA ASP A 254 41.46 12.38 -3.79
C ASP A 254 40.71 13.16 -2.70
N GLY A 255 39.40 12.93 -2.55
CA GLY A 255 38.55 13.62 -1.57
C GLY A 255 38.15 15.06 -1.96
N SER A 256 38.35 15.46 -3.22
CA SER A 256 38.12 16.84 -3.68
C SER A 256 36.67 17.14 -4.05
N ASP A 257 36.02 17.97 -3.26
CA ASP A 257 34.59 18.26 -3.38
C ASP A 257 34.30 19.71 -3.83
N GLY A 258 33.13 19.94 -4.40
CA GLY A 258 32.71 21.31 -4.76
C GLY A 258 32.58 22.18 -3.52
N ILE A 259 31.86 21.67 -2.51
CA ILE A 259 31.74 22.26 -1.19
C ILE A 259 31.91 21.16 -0.15
N ASP A 260 32.83 21.34 0.80
CA ASP A 260 33.00 20.41 1.92
C ASP A 260 32.75 21.15 3.23
N ALA A 261 31.58 20.88 3.83
CA ALA A 261 31.20 21.44 5.12
C ALA A 261 31.94 20.80 6.30
N GLN A 262 32.74 19.76 6.09
CA GLN A 262 33.46 19.03 7.13
C GLN A 262 32.47 18.66 8.25
N THR A 263 32.86 18.90 9.50
CA THR A 263 32.00 18.74 10.69
C THR A 263 31.23 20.02 11.06
N ASN A 264 31.31 21.08 10.25
CA ASN A 264 30.65 22.35 10.54
C ASN A 264 29.14 22.27 10.29
N THR A 265 28.38 22.20 11.37
CA THR A 265 26.90 22.15 11.34
C THR A 265 26.27 23.51 11.01
N GLY A 266 25.05 23.49 10.49
CA GLY A 266 24.22 24.66 10.21
C GLY A 266 24.53 25.34 8.87
N VAL A 267 25.35 24.73 8.02
CA VAL A 267 25.71 25.28 6.71
C VAL A 267 24.48 25.34 5.80
N VAL A 268 24.34 26.47 5.10
CA VAL A 268 23.25 26.72 4.13
C VAL A 268 23.85 27.03 2.77
N VAL A 269 23.51 26.20 1.78
CA VAL A 269 23.92 26.35 0.39
C VAL A 269 22.69 26.69 -0.46
N THR A 270 22.77 27.77 -1.22
CA THR A 270 21.79 28.14 -2.25
C THR A 270 22.50 28.18 -3.59
N ASN A 271 22.14 27.27 -4.49
CA ASN A 271 22.57 27.26 -5.87
C ASN A 271 21.47 27.88 -6.73
N GLU A 272 21.72 29.07 -7.27
CA GLU A 272 20.79 29.85 -8.05
C GLU A 272 20.63 29.29 -9.47
N ALA A 273 19.69 29.84 -10.25
CA ALA A 273 19.29 29.29 -11.55
C ALA A 273 20.41 29.17 -12.61
N THR A 274 21.51 29.90 -12.46
CA THR A 274 22.70 29.81 -13.32
C THR A 274 23.90 29.16 -12.64
N GLY A 275 23.72 28.74 -11.39
CA GLY A 275 24.77 28.20 -10.55
C GLY A 275 25.15 26.78 -10.95
N LEU A 276 26.46 26.54 -11.01
CA LEU A 276 27.07 25.21 -11.08
C LEU A 276 27.89 24.98 -9.81
N ILE A 277 27.62 23.88 -9.12
CA ILE A 277 28.47 23.32 -8.07
C ILE A 277 28.89 21.94 -8.56
N GLU A 278 30.17 21.76 -8.81
CA GLU A 278 30.71 20.51 -9.35
C GLU A 278 31.99 20.16 -8.58
N GLY A 279 32.02 18.94 -8.04
CA GLY A 279 33.20 18.42 -7.36
C GLY A 279 33.74 17.20 -8.08
N ALA A 280 35.06 17.04 -8.03
CA ALA A 280 35.73 15.90 -8.65
C ALA A 280 35.27 14.57 -8.03
N ARG A 281 34.92 14.56 -6.73
CA ARG A 281 34.22 13.47 -6.05
C ARG A 281 32.75 13.81 -5.82
N HIS A 282 32.42 14.59 -4.77
CA HIS A 282 31.06 15.00 -4.45
C HIS A 282 30.79 16.47 -4.82
N GLY A 283 29.56 16.77 -5.24
CA GLY A 283 29.15 18.17 -5.42
C GLY A 283 29.18 18.94 -4.10
N ILE A 284 28.53 18.37 -3.08
CA ILE A 284 28.53 18.88 -1.71
C ILE A 284 28.75 17.71 -0.75
N THR A 285 29.66 17.85 0.20
CA THR A 285 29.88 16.90 1.28
C THR A 285 29.85 17.54 2.67
N GLY A 286 29.80 16.70 3.70
CA GLY A 286 29.94 17.05 5.10
C GLY A 286 29.49 15.89 5.98
N GLY A 287 29.51 16.06 7.30
CA GLY A 287 29.06 14.99 8.19
C GLY A 287 29.57 15.13 9.60
N ASN A 288 28.94 14.40 10.52
CA ASN A 288 29.44 14.31 11.88
C ASN A 288 30.40 13.13 12.02
N THR A 289 31.60 13.37 12.51
CA THR A 289 32.56 12.30 12.81
C THR A 289 32.60 11.92 14.29
N ASP A 290 31.87 12.64 15.16
CA ASP A 290 31.82 12.36 16.60
C ASP A 290 30.82 11.25 16.94
N VAL A 291 31.25 10.01 16.75
CA VAL A 291 30.54 8.77 17.12
C VAL A 291 30.25 8.62 18.62
N THR A 292 30.76 9.51 19.48
CA THR A 292 30.70 9.34 20.95
C THR A 292 29.55 10.11 21.62
N THR A 293 28.99 11.14 20.98
CA THR A 293 28.02 12.04 21.63
C THR A 293 26.62 12.06 21.01
N SER A 294 26.35 11.25 19.97
CA SER A 294 25.14 11.41 19.13
C SER A 294 24.98 12.87 18.69
N GLY A 295 26.08 13.49 18.26
CA GLY A 295 26.13 14.91 17.89
C GLY A 295 25.13 15.26 16.80
N ALA A 296 24.55 16.46 16.89
CA ALA A 296 23.59 16.95 15.90
C ALA A 296 24.34 17.62 14.74
N TYR A 297 24.04 17.21 13.51
CA TYR A 297 24.54 17.83 12.30
C TYR A 297 23.37 18.28 11.43
N THR A 298 23.48 19.47 10.85
CA THR A 298 22.45 20.01 9.95
C THR A 298 23.10 20.67 8.76
N LEU A 299 22.52 20.46 7.59
CA LEU A 299 22.91 21.10 6.35
C LEU A 299 21.66 21.36 5.51
N SER A 300 21.58 22.54 4.89
CA SER A 300 20.46 22.90 4.02
C SER A 300 20.94 23.26 2.63
N VAL A 301 20.40 22.60 1.61
CA VAL A 301 20.68 22.86 0.21
C VAL A 301 19.41 23.30 -0.50
N THR A 302 19.46 24.43 -1.19
CA THR A 302 18.44 24.86 -2.16
C THR A 302 19.07 24.91 -3.53
N ASN A 303 18.61 24.08 -4.45
CA ASN A 303 19.01 24.11 -5.85
C ASN A 303 17.86 24.66 -6.69
N ALA A 304 17.99 25.90 -7.16
CA ALA A 304 16.96 26.58 -7.93
C ALA A 304 16.80 25.95 -9.32
N LYS A 305 15.66 26.21 -9.95
CA LYS A 305 15.40 25.74 -11.31
C LYS A 305 16.45 26.26 -12.29
N GLY A 306 17.17 25.34 -12.93
CA GLY A 306 18.29 25.62 -13.83
C GLY A 306 19.67 25.49 -13.19
N GLY A 307 19.74 25.50 -11.85
CA GLY A 307 20.95 25.20 -11.10
C GLY A 307 21.34 23.73 -11.21
N VAL A 308 22.65 23.47 -11.22
CA VAL A 308 23.23 22.13 -11.31
C VAL A 308 24.16 21.88 -10.12
N ILE A 309 23.98 20.74 -9.45
CA ILE A 309 24.89 20.19 -8.45
C ILE A 309 25.34 18.81 -8.93
N GLN A 310 26.65 18.57 -9.01
CA GLN A 310 27.19 17.36 -9.59
C GLN A 310 28.41 16.83 -8.82
N GLY A 311 28.39 15.53 -8.49
CA GLY A 311 29.58 14.76 -8.17
C GLY A 311 30.06 14.00 -9.40
N ASP A 312 31.34 14.10 -9.73
CA ASP A 312 31.94 13.45 -10.91
C ASP A 312 32.41 12.02 -10.63
N ASP A 313 32.76 11.70 -9.39
CA ASP A 313 33.13 10.35 -8.94
C ASP A 313 32.61 10.06 -7.53
N GLY A 314 31.36 10.45 -7.30
CA GLY A 314 30.66 10.31 -6.03
C GLY A 314 29.27 10.94 -6.12
N SER A 315 28.66 11.13 -4.96
CA SER A 315 27.30 11.64 -4.87
C SER A 315 27.16 13.11 -5.23
N GLY A 316 26.00 13.52 -5.73
CA GLY A 316 25.69 14.94 -5.92
C GLY A 316 25.70 15.70 -4.59
N ILE A 317 25.07 15.11 -3.58
CA ILE A 317 25.18 15.50 -2.16
C ILE A 317 25.49 14.24 -1.37
N ASN A 318 26.56 14.26 -0.59
CA ASN A 318 26.94 13.18 0.32
C ASN A 318 26.98 13.71 1.76
N ILE A 319 26.32 13.07 2.72
CA ILE A 319 26.41 13.47 4.13
C ILE A 319 26.62 12.24 4.99
N ASP A 320 27.88 12.06 5.40
CA ASP A 320 28.30 10.95 6.23
C ASP A 320 27.77 11.18 7.66
N GLY A 321 27.05 10.18 8.17
CA GLY A 321 26.36 10.26 9.44
C GLY A 321 26.25 8.89 10.10
N PHE A 322 25.71 8.83 11.31
CA PHE A 322 25.53 7.56 12.01
C PHE A 322 24.30 7.57 12.95
N ASN A 323 23.49 8.63 12.97
CA ASN A 323 22.39 8.73 13.93
C ASN A 323 21.21 9.63 13.50
N ALA A 324 20.11 9.53 14.26
CA ALA A 324 18.87 10.27 14.02
C ALA A 324 18.96 11.81 14.26
N ASN A 325 20.09 12.33 14.74
CA ASN A 325 20.28 13.77 14.97
C ASN A 325 21.02 14.46 13.82
N GLU A 326 21.45 13.71 12.80
CA GLU A 326 21.83 14.29 11.50
C GLU A 326 20.58 14.55 10.66
N VAL A 327 20.34 15.81 10.32
CA VAL A 327 19.17 16.23 9.55
C VAL A 327 19.59 17.13 8.40
N VAL A 328 19.43 16.62 7.18
CA VAL A 328 19.73 17.34 5.94
C VAL A 328 18.42 17.81 5.31
N THR A 329 18.36 19.05 4.84
CA THR A 329 17.19 19.59 4.14
C THR A 329 17.56 19.95 2.70
N VAL A 330 16.91 19.31 1.72
CA VAL A 330 17.17 19.54 0.30
C VAL A 330 15.90 20.05 -0.38
N LYS A 331 15.97 21.23 -0.98
CA LYS A 331 14.94 21.76 -1.88
C LYS A 331 15.50 21.82 -3.29
N ASN A 332 15.07 20.91 -4.15
CA ASN A 332 15.57 20.80 -5.52
C ASN A 332 14.48 21.16 -6.54
N ASP A 333 14.70 22.24 -7.27
CA ASP A 333 13.95 22.61 -8.47
C ASP A 333 14.82 22.49 -9.75
N GLY A 334 16.13 22.24 -9.58
CA GLY A 334 17.14 22.08 -10.65
C GLY A 334 17.55 20.63 -10.87
N THR A 335 18.84 20.40 -11.16
CA THR A 335 19.41 19.05 -11.34
C THR A 335 20.46 18.76 -10.27
N ILE A 336 20.33 17.61 -9.60
CA ILE A 336 21.35 17.03 -8.73
C ILE A 336 21.76 15.69 -9.35
N THR A 337 23.05 15.46 -9.52
CA THR A 337 23.57 14.22 -10.14
C THR A 337 24.77 13.69 -9.40
N GLY A 338 24.76 12.40 -9.09
CA GLY A 338 25.95 11.64 -8.73
C GLY A 338 26.43 10.77 -9.88
N ASN A 339 27.73 10.54 -9.93
CA ASN A 339 28.37 9.65 -10.88
C ASN A 339 29.35 8.75 -10.13
N GLY A 340 29.10 7.45 -10.07
CA GLY A 340 29.93 6.48 -9.37
C GLY A 340 30.86 5.78 -10.34
N ARG A 341 31.94 6.47 -10.75
CA ARG A 341 32.90 5.87 -11.67
C ARG A 341 33.78 4.85 -10.95
N THR A 342 34.10 5.11 -9.69
CA THR A 342 34.76 4.22 -8.74
C THR A 342 33.99 3.99 -7.45
N ALA A 343 33.00 4.84 -7.15
CA ALA A 343 32.05 4.72 -6.03
C ALA A 343 30.63 4.33 -6.50
N ASP A 344 29.63 4.43 -5.63
CA ASP A 344 28.19 4.18 -5.85
C ASP A 344 27.48 5.30 -6.64
N GLY A 345 27.87 6.56 -6.43
CA GLY A 345 27.51 7.65 -7.34
C GLY A 345 26.11 8.20 -7.17
N ASP A 346 25.62 8.30 -5.95
CA ASP A 346 24.22 8.59 -5.68
C ASP A 346 23.81 10.03 -5.98
N GLY A 347 22.55 10.25 -6.34
CA GLY A 347 22.04 11.61 -6.47
C GLY A 347 22.14 12.36 -5.13
N VAL A 348 21.59 11.75 -4.07
CA VAL A 348 21.70 12.21 -2.68
C VAL A 348 21.95 11.01 -1.79
N ASP A 349 23.05 11.05 -1.06
CA ASP A 349 23.41 10.07 -0.02
C ASP A 349 23.45 10.78 1.34
N VAL A 350 22.63 10.30 2.28
CA VAL A 350 22.60 10.80 3.66
C VAL A 350 22.32 9.63 4.61
N ASP A 351 23.34 9.16 5.31
CA ASP A 351 23.20 8.10 6.33
C ASP A 351 22.13 8.42 7.39
N GLY A 352 21.97 9.71 7.72
CA GLY A 352 21.01 10.22 8.70
C GLY A 352 19.59 10.44 8.17
N ILE A 353 18.95 11.51 8.63
CA ILE A 353 17.58 11.87 8.22
C ILE A 353 17.64 12.93 7.13
N VAL A 354 16.80 12.79 6.09
CA VAL A 354 16.62 13.81 5.05
C VAL A 354 15.22 14.42 5.04
N ASN A 355 15.12 15.68 4.64
CA ASN A 355 13.87 16.33 4.23
C ASN A 355 14.03 16.86 2.81
N ILE A 356 13.54 16.11 1.82
CA ILE A 356 13.61 16.44 0.39
C ILE A 356 12.27 17.02 -0.08
N THR A 357 12.33 18.15 -0.77
CA THR A 357 11.27 18.60 -1.68
C THR A 357 11.84 18.72 -3.08
N ASN A 358 11.42 17.84 -3.98
CA ASN A 358 11.92 17.75 -5.35
C ASN A 358 10.84 18.11 -6.36
N THR A 359 11.07 19.16 -7.16
CA THR A 359 10.33 19.47 -8.38
C THR A 359 11.20 19.36 -9.63
N GLY A 360 12.52 19.23 -9.45
CA GLY A 360 13.52 19.05 -10.50
C GLY A 360 13.90 17.59 -10.71
N THR A 361 15.19 17.34 -10.95
CA THR A 361 15.77 16.01 -11.14
C THR A 361 16.80 15.72 -10.07
N ILE A 362 16.69 14.56 -9.44
CA ILE A 362 17.74 13.93 -8.64
C ILE A 362 18.02 12.59 -9.30
N GLN A 363 19.28 12.32 -9.64
CA GLN A 363 19.61 11.06 -10.32
C GLN A 363 21.02 10.59 -10.01
N SER A 364 21.23 9.28 -10.12
CA SER A 364 22.54 8.67 -10.31
C SER A 364 22.70 8.20 -11.76
N LEU A 365 23.94 8.03 -12.23
CA LEU A 365 24.23 7.56 -13.60
C LEU A 365 25.08 6.28 -13.66
N HIS A 366 25.89 6.02 -12.62
CA HIS A 366 26.89 4.96 -12.59
C HIS A 366 27.11 4.52 -11.14
N ALA A 367 27.31 3.22 -10.89
CA ALA A 367 27.89 2.70 -9.64
C ALA A 367 28.94 1.64 -9.93
N ASN A 368 30.13 1.69 -9.33
CA ASN A 368 31.16 0.67 -9.53
C ASN A 368 31.01 -0.51 -8.55
N GLY A 369 30.18 -1.49 -8.91
CA GLY A 369 30.01 -2.71 -8.11
C GLY A 369 29.15 -2.56 -6.85
N ASP A 370 28.46 -1.42 -6.73
CA ASP A 370 27.48 -1.13 -5.68
C ASP A 370 26.10 -0.78 -6.28
N THR A 371 25.15 -0.35 -5.46
CA THR A 371 23.89 0.23 -5.92
C THR A 371 24.12 1.70 -6.28
N SER A 372 23.45 2.17 -7.33
CA SER A 372 23.42 3.54 -7.79
C SER A 372 22.02 4.08 -7.54
N GLU A 373 21.89 4.95 -6.56
CA GLU A 373 20.63 5.43 -6.06
C GLU A 373 20.33 6.85 -6.53
N GLY A 374 19.08 7.10 -6.92
CA GLY A 374 18.60 8.48 -6.97
C GLY A 374 18.73 9.13 -5.59
N VAL A 375 18.28 8.45 -4.54
CA VAL A 375 18.38 8.88 -3.14
C VAL A 375 18.63 7.66 -2.24
N THR A 376 19.65 7.69 -1.39
CA THR A 376 19.82 6.72 -0.29
C THR A 376 19.82 7.44 1.05
N VAL A 377 18.95 7.05 1.97
CA VAL A 377 18.79 7.75 3.26
C VAL A 377 18.38 6.89 4.44
N GLY A 378 18.82 7.28 5.64
CA GLY A 378 18.39 6.72 6.93
C GLY A 378 16.95 7.00 7.33
N GLY A 379 16.24 7.88 6.63
CA GLY A 379 14.80 8.13 6.80
C GLY A 379 14.41 9.59 6.60
N GLY A 380 13.22 9.96 7.08
CA GLY A 380 12.71 11.34 7.03
C GLY A 380 11.60 11.56 6.00
N THR A 381 11.57 12.72 5.35
CA THR A 381 10.47 13.09 4.42
C THR A 381 10.98 13.33 3.01
N ILE A 382 10.36 12.70 2.01
CA ILE A 382 10.63 12.92 0.59
C ILE A 382 9.32 13.30 -0.10
N ILE A 383 9.22 14.54 -0.56
CA ILE A 383 8.10 15.02 -1.38
C ILE A 383 8.61 15.19 -2.81
N ASN A 384 8.16 14.31 -3.71
CA ASN A 384 8.58 14.30 -5.11
C ASN A 384 7.44 14.70 -6.05
N SER A 385 7.68 15.71 -6.87
CA SER A 385 6.84 16.08 -8.02
C SER A 385 7.63 16.17 -9.33
N GLY A 386 8.95 15.99 -9.25
CA GLY A 386 9.88 15.91 -10.37
C GLY A 386 10.29 14.46 -10.65
N THR A 387 11.59 14.25 -10.87
CA THR A 387 12.18 12.92 -11.11
C THR A 387 13.18 12.58 -10.02
N ILE A 388 13.07 11.38 -9.47
CA ILE A 388 14.13 10.69 -8.73
C ILE A 388 14.44 9.40 -9.49
N ALA A 389 15.69 9.20 -9.93
CA ALA A 389 16.02 8.05 -10.76
C ALA A 389 17.40 7.47 -10.44
N GLY A 390 17.46 6.16 -10.19
CA GLY A 390 18.72 5.43 -10.15
C GLY A 390 18.98 4.79 -11.50
N TYR A 391 19.94 5.36 -12.24
CA TYR A 391 20.45 4.75 -13.46
C TYR A 391 21.79 4.09 -13.17
N ASN A 392 22.01 2.94 -13.78
CA ASN A 392 23.32 2.34 -13.89
C ASN A 392 23.63 1.99 -15.35
N SER A 393 24.65 2.65 -15.92
CA SER A 393 25.16 2.31 -17.24
C SER A 393 25.61 0.84 -17.29
N ALA A 394 25.40 0.18 -18.42
CA ALA A 394 25.85 -1.21 -18.64
C ALA A 394 27.38 -1.37 -18.61
N THR A 395 28.13 -0.28 -18.78
CA THR A 395 29.59 -0.27 -18.78
C THR A 395 30.14 0.90 -17.97
N ASN A 396 31.25 0.67 -17.25
CA ASN A 396 32.04 1.69 -16.59
C ASN A 396 32.63 2.67 -17.64
N ASP A 397 32.54 3.98 -17.41
CA ASP A 397 32.99 5.00 -18.35
C ASP A 397 34.50 5.28 -18.30
N ILE A 398 35.20 4.86 -17.23
CA ILE A 398 36.65 4.92 -17.08
C ILE A 398 37.33 3.83 -17.93
N ASP A 399 36.90 2.58 -17.82
CA ASP A 399 37.62 1.42 -18.40
C ASP A 399 36.81 0.58 -19.40
N GLY A 400 35.52 0.87 -19.57
CA GLY A 400 34.62 0.14 -20.47
C GLY A 400 34.25 -1.27 -19.99
N SER A 401 34.60 -1.64 -18.75
CA SER A 401 34.23 -2.93 -18.17
C SER A 401 32.72 -3.02 -17.90
N PRO A 402 32.12 -4.23 -17.90
CA PRO A 402 30.71 -4.38 -17.57
C PRO A 402 30.43 -3.91 -16.15
N ASN A 403 29.39 -3.09 -15.99
CA ASN A 403 28.98 -2.67 -14.67
C ASN A 403 28.01 -3.70 -14.06
N ALA A 404 28.36 -4.24 -12.88
CA ALA A 404 27.53 -5.20 -12.16
C ALA A 404 26.58 -4.55 -11.13
N GLY A 405 26.67 -3.23 -10.93
CA GLY A 405 25.85 -2.51 -9.98
C GLY A 405 24.36 -2.47 -10.31
N LEU A 406 23.55 -2.05 -9.35
CA LEU A 406 22.09 -1.93 -9.50
C LEU A 406 21.69 -0.45 -9.61
N GLY A 407 20.68 -0.11 -10.40
CA GLY A 407 20.11 1.24 -10.47
C GLY A 407 18.76 1.28 -9.76
N ARG A 408 18.66 2.00 -8.64
CA ARG A 408 17.46 2.04 -7.78
C ARG A 408 16.98 3.48 -7.55
N GLY A 409 15.67 3.70 -7.51
CA GLY A 409 15.13 5.04 -7.28
C GLY A 409 15.48 5.59 -5.90
N ILE A 410 14.99 4.92 -4.86
CA ILE A 410 15.21 5.29 -3.46
C ILE A 410 15.60 4.04 -2.64
N THR A 411 16.68 4.14 -1.87
CA THR A 411 17.00 3.23 -0.77
C THR A 411 16.71 3.91 0.56
N LEU A 412 16.00 3.20 1.45
CA LEU A 412 15.81 3.59 2.84
C LEU A 412 16.61 2.62 3.72
N ALA A 413 17.73 3.07 4.24
CA ALA A 413 18.69 2.27 4.97
C ALA A 413 19.44 3.14 5.98
N GLY A 414 19.68 2.62 7.18
CA GLY A 414 20.69 3.20 8.05
C GLY A 414 22.09 2.75 7.62
N LEU A 415 23.08 3.00 8.48
CA LEU A 415 24.48 2.67 8.25
C LEU A 415 24.73 1.24 7.77
N ASP A 416 25.62 1.12 6.79
CA ASP A 416 26.18 -0.12 6.27
C ASP A 416 27.68 -0.29 6.58
N LYS A 417 28.35 0.75 7.08
CA LYS A 417 29.76 0.76 7.51
C LYS A 417 29.88 1.23 8.95
N ASP A 418 30.86 0.70 9.68
CA ASP A 418 31.20 1.14 11.04
C ASP A 418 31.78 2.56 10.96
N PRO A 419 31.19 3.57 11.61
CA PRO A 419 31.63 4.96 11.47
C PRO A 419 32.98 5.24 12.17
N THR A 420 33.51 4.29 12.94
CA THR A 420 34.82 4.38 13.60
C THR A 420 35.92 3.69 12.78
N THR A 421 35.63 2.50 12.23
CA THR A 421 36.65 1.69 11.53
C THR A 421 36.54 1.73 10.01
N GLY A 422 35.39 2.13 9.47
CA GLY A 422 35.06 2.05 8.05
C GLY A 422 34.78 0.62 7.57
N ASP A 423 34.81 -0.37 8.47
CA ASP A 423 34.55 -1.76 8.10
C ASP A 423 33.06 -1.98 7.78
N PRO A 424 32.72 -2.83 6.80
CA PRO A 424 31.32 -3.17 6.53
C PRO A 424 30.63 -3.80 7.75
N ILE A 425 29.43 -3.32 8.06
CA ILE A 425 28.53 -3.87 9.07
C ILE A 425 27.24 -4.37 8.42
N ALA A 426 26.42 -5.10 9.16
CA ALA A 426 25.08 -5.39 8.69
C ALA A 426 24.28 -4.08 8.60
N THR A 427 23.68 -3.83 7.44
CA THR A 427 22.87 -2.63 7.18
C THR A 427 21.84 -2.44 8.30
N GLN A 428 21.91 -1.28 8.93
CA GLN A 428 20.97 -0.91 9.98
C GLN A 428 19.62 -0.55 9.36
N GLY A 429 18.55 -0.73 10.13
CA GLY A 429 17.25 -0.18 9.72
C GLY A 429 17.25 1.35 9.82
N ILE A 430 16.21 1.96 9.26
CA ILE A 430 15.98 3.41 9.27
C ILE A 430 16.03 4.02 10.68
N TYR A 431 16.37 5.30 10.79
CA TYR A 431 16.53 6.04 12.04
C TYR A 431 15.31 6.87 12.46
N ALA A 432 14.29 6.98 11.60
CA ALA A 432 13.06 7.70 11.90
C ALA A 432 11.88 7.20 11.05
N ASP A 433 10.65 7.52 11.47
CA ASP A 433 9.46 7.36 10.63
C ASP A 433 9.67 8.09 9.30
N THR A 434 9.41 7.38 8.21
CA THR A 434 9.69 7.87 6.86
C THR A 434 8.41 8.10 6.08
N VAL A 435 8.35 9.24 5.40
CA VAL A 435 7.21 9.63 4.55
C VAL A 435 7.71 9.92 3.15
N ILE A 436 7.16 9.21 2.16
CA ILE A 436 7.37 9.47 0.74
C ILE A 436 6.02 9.86 0.14
N ASP A 437 5.94 11.07 -0.42
CA ASP A 437 4.79 11.57 -1.17
C ASP A 437 5.22 11.83 -2.62
N ASN A 438 4.75 11.00 -3.53
CA ASN A 438 5.15 11.02 -4.93
C ASN A 438 3.99 11.43 -5.84
N SER A 439 4.15 12.54 -6.53
CA SER A 439 3.33 13.01 -7.65
C SER A 439 4.11 13.12 -8.97
N GLY A 440 5.41 12.75 -8.95
CA GLY A 440 6.30 12.72 -10.11
C GLY A 440 6.74 11.30 -10.47
N LEU A 441 7.98 11.14 -10.96
CA LEU A 441 8.58 9.85 -11.28
C LEU A 441 9.59 9.44 -10.20
N ILE A 442 9.47 8.19 -9.71
CA ILE A 442 10.53 7.49 -9.00
C ILE A 442 10.86 6.22 -9.80
N TYR A 443 12.09 6.11 -10.28
CA TYR A 443 12.51 5.07 -11.22
C TYR A 443 13.77 4.33 -10.76
N GLY A 444 13.72 2.99 -10.78
CA GLY A 444 14.90 2.13 -10.70
C GLY A 444 15.14 1.43 -12.03
N GLN A 445 16.32 1.60 -12.62
CA GLN A 445 16.65 0.98 -13.91
C GLN A 445 16.77 -0.54 -13.83
N SER A 446 17.50 -1.07 -12.86
CA SER A 446 17.76 -2.51 -12.71
C SER A 446 17.35 -3.07 -11.34
N ALA A 447 16.89 -2.21 -10.44
CA ALA A 447 16.33 -2.51 -9.13
C ALA A 447 14.95 -1.84 -8.94
N GLY A 448 14.40 -1.87 -7.71
CA GLY A 448 13.11 -1.28 -7.38
C GLY A 448 13.06 0.25 -7.51
N ALA A 449 11.86 0.82 -7.50
CA ALA A 449 11.69 2.27 -7.34
C ALA A 449 11.97 2.68 -5.89
N ILE A 450 11.51 1.90 -4.92
CA ILE A 450 11.70 2.14 -3.49
C ILE A 450 12.05 0.82 -2.81
N ALA A 451 13.15 0.78 -2.06
CA ALA A 451 13.49 -0.36 -1.22
C ALA A 451 13.83 0.08 0.21
N VAL A 452 13.19 -0.53 1.19
CA VAL A 452 13.59 -0.46 2.60
C VAL A 452 14.51 -1.62 2.89
N THR A 453 15.73 -1.34 3.33
CA THR A 453 16.75 -2.35 3.61
C THR A 453 17.19 -2.29 5.07
N GLY A 454 18.00 -3.27 5.47
CA GLY A 454 18.49 -3.39 6.84
C GLY A 454 17.53 -4.10 7.81
N ALA A 455 17.96 -4.17 9.06
CA ALA A 455 17.22 -4.87 10.11
C ALA A 455 15.92 -4.16 10.49
N ALA A 456 14.84 -4.93 10.65
CA ALA A 456 13.56 -4.44 11.13
C ALA A 456 13.69 -3.67 12.45
N ASN A 457 12.97 -2.55 12.57
CA ASN A 457 12.91 -1.77 13.79
C ASN A 457 11.49 -1.19 14.00
N ALA A 458 11.32 -0.32 14.99
CA ALA A 458 10.01 0.20 15.40
C ALA A 458 9.49 1.36 14.53
N PHE A 459 10.31 1.88 13.60
CA PHE A 459 9.90 2.97 12.74
C PHE A 459 9.07 2.47 11.56
N THR A 460 8.21 3.35 11.07
CA THR A 460 7.25 3.04 10.02
C THR A 460 7.58 3.75 8.72
N VAL A 461 7.12 3.20 7.60
CA VAL A 461 7.29 3.78 6.27
C VAL A 461 5.93 4.07 5.64
N SER A 462 5.65 5.32 5.30
CA SER A 462 4.42 5.74 4.62
C SER A 462 4.73 6.21 3.21
N ILE A 463 4.24 5.48 2.21
CA ILE A 463 4.42 5.78 0.79
C ILE A 463 3.06 6.16 0.21
N THR A 464 2.90 7.40 -0.24
CA THR A 464 1.74 7.85 -1.02
C THR A 464 2.19 8.11 -2.45
N ASN A 465 1.63 7.37 -3.40
CA ASN A 465 1.79 7.64 -4.83
C ASN A 465 0.51 8.32 -5.33
N GLU A 466 0.56 9.64 -5.49
CA GLU A 466 -0.53 10.49 -5.92
C GLU A 466 -0.97 10.16 -7.36
N ALA A 467 -2.12 10.68 -7.78
CA ALA A 467 -2.73 10.32 -9.06
C ALA A 467 -1.84 10.59 -10.30
N ALA A 468 -0.94 11.57 -10.23
CA ALA A 468 0.04 11.88 -11.28
C ALA A 468 1.37 11.11 -11.12
N GLY A 469 1.57 10.48 -9.95
CA GLY A 469 2.79 9.79 -9.59
C GLY A 469 2.98 8.46 -10.32
N THR A 470 4.23 8.17 -10.66
CA THR A 470 4.69 6.90 -11.21
C THR A 470 5.83 6.35 -10.35
N LEU A 471 5.66 5.12 -9.87
CA LEU A 471 6.73 4.28 -9.34
C LEU A 471 7.03 3.20 -10.38
N GLU A 472 8.28 3.04 -10.76
CA GLU A 472 8.64 2.15 -11.87
C GLU A 472 9.96 1.41 -11.63
N SER A 473 9.98 0.13 -12.01
CA SER A 473 11.19 -0.68 -12.04
C SER A 473 11.36 -1.32 -13.42
N GLY A 474 12.52 -1.08 -14.02
CA GLY A 474 13.03 -1.82 -15.20
C GLY A 474 13.82 -3.07 -14.83
N GLY A 475 13.89 -3.42 -13.54
CA GLY A 475 14.78 -4.44 -12.99
C GLY A 475 14.11 -5.77 -12.69
N THR A 476 14.73 -6.56 -11.80
CA THR A 476 14.17 -7.84 -11.30
C THR A 476 13.55 -7.75 -9.89
N GLU A 477 13.79 -6.65 -9.17
CA GLU A 477 13.24 -6.43 -7.83
C GLU A 477 11.78 -5.97 -7.89
N ALA A 478 11.06 -6.07 -6.76
CA ALA A 478 9.76 -5.44 -6.65
C ALA A 478 9.87 -3.92 -6.85
N VAL A 479 8.89 -3.30 -7.50
CA VAL A 479 8.85 -1.82 -7.64
C VAL A 479 8.90 -1.15 -6.27
N VAL A 480 8.16 -1.69 -5.30
CA VAL A 480 8.25 -1.30 -3.89
C VAL A 480 8.56 -2.51 -3.04
N SER A 481 9.65 -2.47 -2.28
CA SER A 481 10.01 -3.45 -1.27
C SER A 481 10.12 -2.79 0.10
N THR A 482 9.41 -3.29 1.12
CA THR A 482 9.38 -2.67 2.45
C THR A 482 10.16 -3.44 3.51
N GLY A 483 10.77 -4.58 3.15
CA GLY A 483 11.65 -5.33 4.03
C GLY A 483 10.99 -5.73 5.34
N GLY A 484 11.64 -5.44 6.46
CA GLY A 484 11.18 -5.85 7.78
C GLY A 484 10.30 -4.84 8.53
N ASN A 485 10.17 -3.62 8.01
CA ASN A 485 9.47 -2.52 8.69
C ASN A 485 7.98 -2.51 8.34
N ASP A 486 7.16 -2.05 9.28
CA ASP A 486 5.74 -1.80 9.04
C ASP A 486 5.59 -0.65 8.05
N ALA A 487 4.85 -0.88 6.97
CA ALA A 487 4.66 0.10 5.91
C ALA A 487 3.20 0.32 5.55
N THR A 488 2.86 1.54 5.15
CA THR A 488 1.58 1.88 4.52
C THR A 488 1.84 2.41 3.12
N ILE A 489 1.31 1.72 2.11
CA ILE A 489 1.38 2.12 0.70
C ILE A 489 -0.02 2.56 0.26
N VAL A 490 -0.17 3.82 -0.15
CA VAL A 490 -1.40 4.34 -0.75
C VAL A 490 -1.12 4.72 -2.19
N ASN A 491 -1.75 4.03 -3.13
CA ASN A 491 -1.58 4.28 -4.56
C ASN A 491 -2.85 4.82 -5.19
N TYR A 492 -2.76 6.06 -5.68
CA TYR A 492 -3.69 6.68 -6.61
C TYR A 492 -3.18 6.69 -8.05
N GLY A 493 -1.86 6.63 -8.24
CA GLY A 493 -1.19 6.72 -9.54
C GLY A 493 -0.78 5.36 -10.12
N THR A 494 0.38 5.33 -10.78
CA THR A 494 0.91 4.14 -11.47
C THR A 494 2.03 3.49 -10.65
N ILE A 495 1.92 2.17 -10.44
CA ILE A 495 3.02 1.29 -10.04
C ILE A 495 3.28 0.34 -11.22
N ARG A 496 4.45 0.45 -11.84
CA ARG A 496 4.78 -0.28 -13.06
C ARG A 496 5.99 -1.19 -12.86
N ALA A 497 5.73 -2.47 -12.70
CA ALA A 497 6.74 -3.51 -12.84
C ALA A 497 6.86 -3.84 -14.33
N ASP A 498 7.94 -3.38 -14.98
CA ASP A 498 8.20 -3.73 -16.37
C ASP A 498 8.74 -5.17 -16.43
N ASP A 499 10.04 -5.33 -16.21
CA ASP A 499 10.72 -6.61 -16.38
C ASP A 499 10.71 -7.46 -15.09
N SER A 500 10.39 -6.88 -13.93
CA SER A 500 10.49 -7.60 -12.66
C SER A 500 9.38 -8.60 -12.43
N GLY A 501 8.21 -8.37 -13.03
CA GLY A 501 6.99 -9.10 -12.75
C GLY A 501 6.48 -8.94 -11.30
N LYS A 502 7.10 -8.08 -10.48
CA LYS A 502 6.76 -7.86 -9.06
C LYS A 502 6.51 -6.37 -8.80
N ALA A 503 5.28 -6.04 -8.41
CA ALA A 503 4.90 -4.68 -8.07
C ALA A 503 5.28 -4.34 -6.62
N ILE A 504 4.87 -5.21 -5.68
CA ILE A 504 4.99 -4.95 -4.25
C ILE A 504 5.46 -6.22 -3.54
N ASP A 505 6.47 -6.08 -2.68
CA ASP A 505 6.91 -7.09 -1.72
C ASP A 505 7.01 -6.48 -0.32
N LEU A 506 6.16 -6.97 0.60
CA LEU A 506 6.06 -6.40 1.94
C LEU A 506 6.97 -7.05 2.99
N GLY A 507 7.75 -8.08 2.62
CA GLY A 507 8.73 -8.72 3.50
C GLY A 507 8.12 -9.25 4.81
N SER A 508 8.65 -8.88 5.97
CA SER A 508 8.18 -9.40 7.27
C SER A 508 7.38 -8.43 8.12
N GLY A 509 7.21 -7.17 7.68
CA GLY A 509 6.46 -6.15 8.42
C GLY A 509 4.94 -6.34 8.35
N ASP A 510 4.23 -5.79 9.34
CA ASP A 510 2.76 -5.75 9.38
C ASP A 510 2.25 -4.56 8.56
N SER A 511 2.19 -4.73 7.24
CA SER A 511 2.01 -3.62 6.30
C SER A 511 0.60 -3.49 5.72
N ALA A 512 0.28 -2.35 5.12
CA ALA A 512 -1.02 -2.09 4.49
C ALA A 512 -0.86 -1.50 3.09
N VAL A 513 -1.56 -2.05 2.10
CA VAL A 513 -1.65 -1.51 0.74
C VAL A 513 -3.06 -1.02 0.47
N GLN A 514 -3.20 0.19 -0.07
CA GLN A 514 -4.45 0.78 -0.50
C GLN A 514 -4.36 1.24 -1.95
N ILE A 515 -5.14 0.61 -2.83
CA ILE A 515 -5.29 1.03 -4.23
C ILE A 515 -6.58 1.84 -4.35
N LEU A 516 -6.46 3.15 -4.54
CA LEU A 516 -7.56 4.11 -4.40
C LEU A 516 -7.72 4.97 -5.65
N GLY A 517 -8.95 5.41 -5.92
CA GLY A 517 -9.24 6.31 -7.04
C GLY A 517 -9.29 5.61 -8.40
N GLY A 518 -9.91 6.29 -9.38
CA GLY A 518 -10.28 5.68 -10.66
C GLY A 518 -9.15 5.58 -11.70
N VAL A 519 -7.97 6.12 -11.41
CA VAL A 519 -6.82 6.13 -12.33
C VAL A 519 -5.66 5.25 -11.85
N ALA A 520 -5.79 4.64 -10.67
CA ALA A 520 -4.75 3.79 -10.12
C ALA A 520 -4.47 2.59 -11.04
N SER A 521 -3.20 2.33 -11.30
CA SER A 521 -2.74 1.22 -12.13
C SER A 521 -1.60 0.50 -11.43
N VAL A 522 -1.62 -0.83 -11.45
CA VAL A 522 -0.57 -1.69 -10.91
C VAL A 522 -0.27 -2.80 -11.91
N THR A 523 0.99 -2.95 -12.31
CA THR A 523 1.48 -4.11 -13.10
C THR A 523 2.51 -4.88 -12.29
N GLY A 524 2.50 -6.21 -12.40
CA GLY A 524 3.30 -7.13 -11.58
C GLY A 524 2.53 -7.72 -10.40
N ASP A 525 3.12 -8.71 -9.72
CA ASP A 525 2.54 -9.40 -8.57
C ASP A 525 2.61 -8.56 -7.29
N MET A 526 1.67 -8.77 -6.37
CA MET A 526 1.65 -8.17 -5.03
C MET A 526 1.77 -9.27 -3.97
N ASP A 527 2.83 -9.20 -3.17
CA ASP A 527 3.11 -10.15 -2.09
C ASP A 527 2.98 -9.50 -0.70
N GLY A 528 2.06 -10.01 0.10
CA GLY A 528 1.85 -9.60 1.49
C GLY A 528 2.98 -9.97 2.45
N GLY A 529 3.90 -10.84 2.02
CA GLY A 529 5.06 -11.25 2.80
C GLY A 529 4.72 -12.22 3.94
N THR A 530 5.57 -12.27 4.97
CA THR A 530 5.40 -13.13 6.15
C THR A 530 4.73 -12.43 7.34
N GLY A 531 4.55 -11.12 7.28
CA GLY A 531 3.80 -10.34 8.26
C GLY A 531 2.28 -10.48 8.12
N THR A 532 1.52 -9.72 8.91
CA THR A 532 0.06 -9.72 8.92
C THR A 532 -0.54 -8.68 7.96
N SER A 533 0.05 -8.53 6.78
CA SER A 533 -0.24 -7.45 5.85
C SER A 533 -1.67 -7.46 5.28
N THR A 534 -2.23 -6.27 5.02
CA THR A 534 -3.59 -6.09 4.48
C THR A 534 -3.63 -5.38 3.14
N LEU A 535 -4.62 -5.68 2.30
CA LEU A 535 -4.85 -5.03 1.00
C LEU A 535 -6.27 -4.46 0.92
N THR A 536 -6.40 -3.20 0.51
CA THR A 536 -7.67 -2.56 0.18
C THR A 536 -7.65 -2.09 -1.28
N MET A 537 -8.67 -2.45 -2.05
CA MET A 537 -8.86 -1.97 -3.42
C MET A 537 -10.21 -1.25 -3.49
N SER A 538 -10.20 0.06 -3.72
CA SER A 538 -11.40 0.91 -3.74
C SER A 538 -11.27 2.01 -4.79
N PRO A 539 -11.46 1.69 -6.09
CA PRO A 539 -11.34 2.68 -7.18
C PRO A 539 -12.37 3.82 -7.08
N GLY A 540 -13.45 3.64 -6.31
CA GLY A 540 -14.52 4.61 -6.11
C GLY A 540 -15.76 4.31 -6.94
N SER A 541 -16.91 4.85 -6.51
CA SER A 541 -18.20 4.60 -7.18
C SER A 541 -18.15 5.00 -8.67
N GLY A 542 -18.55 4.07 -9.54
CA GLY A 542 -18.53 4.26 -11.00
C GLY A 542 -17.17 4.05 -11.67
N ASN A 543 -16.09 3.84 -10.90
CA ASN A 543 -14.76 3.57 -11.42
C ASN A 543 -14.45 2.06 -11.38
N ALA A 544 -13.40 1.68 -12.10
CA ALA A 544 -12.91 0.31 -12.14
C ALA A 544 -11.39 0.23 -11.91
N PHE A 545 -10.94 -0.86 -11.31
CA PHE A 545 -9.53 -1.26 -11.22
C PHE A 545 -9.41 -2.68 -11.78
N THR A 546 -8.58 -2.86 -12.81
CA THR A 546 -8.34 -4.18 -13.43
C THR A 546 -6.91 -4.60 -13.13
N TYR A 547 -6.74 -5.82 -12.63
CA TYR A 547 -5.45 -6.30 -12.17
C TYR A 547 -5.21 -7.76 -12.60
N SER A 548 -4.07 -7.98 -13.25
CA SER A 548 -3.69 -9.27 -13.83
C SER A 548 -2.60 -10.00 -13.06
N GLY A 549 -1.88 -9.31 -12.17
CA GLY A 549 -0.87 -9.93 -11.31
C GLY A 549 -1.50 -10.89 -10.30
N ALA A 550 -0.68 -11.76 -9.72
CA ALA A 550 -1.06 -12.55 -8.57
C ALA A 550 -1.14 -11.68 -7.31
N ILE A 551 -1.98 -12.10 -6.37
CA ILE A 551 -2.03 -11.58 -4.99
C ILE A 551 -1.72 -12.76 -4.07
N SER A 552 -0.69 -12.64 -3.25
CA SER A 552 -0.26 -13.68 -2.30
C SER A 552 -0.11 -13.14 -0.89
N ASN A 553 -0.20 -14.04 0.09
CA ASN A 553 0.21 -13.82 1.48
C ASN A 553 -0.42 -12.66 2.27
N PHE A 554 -1.44 -11.97 1.74
CA PHE A 554 -2.22 -11.01 2.53
C PHE A 554 -3.10 -11.71 3.59
N SER A 555 -3.14 -11.14 4.80
CA SER A 555 -3.94 -11.59 5.94
C SER A 555 -5.43 -11.22 5.79
N ALA A 556 -5.72 -10.15 5.05
CA ALA A 556 -7.05 -9.73 4.67
C ALA A 556 -7.04 -8.90 3.38
N VAL A 557 -8.10 -9.06 2.57
CA VAL A 557 -8.34 -8.28 1.34
C VAL A 557 -9.72 -7.65 1.38
N THR A 558 -9.80 -6.33 1.18
CA THR A 558 -11.06 -5.59 1.14
C THR A 558 -11.29 -4.98 -0.23
N VAL A 559 -12.45 -5.24 -0.81
CA VAL A 559 -12.95 -4.60 -2.03
C VAL A 559 -13.98 -3.54 -1.63
N GLY A 560 -13.56 -2.27 -1.76
CA GLY A 560 -14.38 -1.09 -1.49
C GLY A 560 -15.18 -0.64 -2.71
N ALA A 561 -15.65 0.62 -2.69
CA ALA A 561 -16.55 1.14 -3.72
C ALA A 561 -15.95 1.04 -5.14
N GLY A 562 -16.80 0.76 -6.13
CA GLY A 562 -16.42 0.59 -7.54
C GLY A 562 -16.33 -0.88 -7.96
N THR A 563 -15.68 -1.13 -9.09
CA THR A 563 -15.49 -2.48 -9.65
C THR A 563 -14.01 -2.87 -9.63
N VAL A 564 -13.68 -3.99 -8.99
CA VAL A 564 -12.34 -4.59 -9.04
C VAL A 564 -12.41 -5.85 -9.90
N SER A 565 -11.62 -5.93 -10.96
CA SER A 565 -11.52 -7.11 -11.83
C SER A 565 -10.17 -7.79 -11.65
N LEU A 566 -10.18 -9.04 -11.17
CA LEU A 566 -8.97 -9.85 -10.96
C LEU A 566 -8.93 -10.97 -12.02
N SER A 567 -7.86 -11.01 -12.82
CA SER A 567 -7.64 -12.09 -13.79
C SER A 567 -6.54 -13.08 -13.41
N GLY A 568 -5.64 -12.67 -12.51
CA GLY A 568 -4.58 -13.51 -11.96
C GLY A 568 -5.11 -14.54 -10.96
N THR A 569 -4.37 -15.64 -10.78
CA THR A 569 -4.65 -16.62 -9.72
C THR A 569 -4.16 -16.09 -8.38
N ASN A 570 -5.06 -15.90 -7.43
CA ASN A 570 -4.71 -15.37 -6.11
C ASN A 570 -4.56 -16.51 -5.09
N THR A 571 -3.50 -16.46 -4.29
CA THR A 571 -3.10 -17.54 -3.39
C THR A 571 -3.08 -17.12 -1.92
N TYR A 572 -3.51 -15.91 -1.59
CA TYR A 572 -3.69 -15.49 -0.20
C TYR A 572 -4.82 -16.28 0.48
N ALA A 573 -4.64 -16.62 1.76
CA ALA A 573 -5.64 -17.30 2.58
C ALA A 573 -6.49 -16.33 3.41
N GLY A 574 -6.04 -15.06 3.54
CA GLY A 574 -6.76 -14.01 4.24
C GLY A 574 -8.19 -13.82 3.73
N ALA A 575 -9.09 -13.40 4.61
CA ALA A 575 -10.50 -13.22 4.27
C ALA A 575 -10.69 -12.09 3.24
N THR A 576 -11.55 -12.33 2.24
CA THR A 576 -11.96 -11.32 1.27
C THR A 576 -13.30 -10.71 1.68
N ALA A 577 -13.36 -9.40 1.91
CA ALA A 577 -14.59 -8.68 2.18
C ALA A 577 -14.98 -7.80 0.98
N ILE A 578 -16.16 -7.99 0.42
CA ILE A 578 -16.72 -7.16 -0.66
C ILE A 578 -17.77 -6.24 -0.05
N ALA A 579 -17.49 -4.95 0.00
CA ALA A 579 -18.37 -3.96 0.61
C ALA A 579 -19.70 -3.80 -0.15
N GLY A 580 -20.74 -3.31 0.53
CA GLY A 580 -22.03 -3.04 -0.11
C GLY A 580 -21.89 -2.04 -1.27
N GLY A 581 -22.47 -2.37 -2.43
CA GLY A 581 -22.36 -1.56 -3.65
C GLY A 581 -21.03 -1.70 -4.42
N ALA A 582 -20.07 -2.48 -3.91
CA ALA A 582 -18.86 -2.86 -4.62
C ALA A 582 -19.08 -4.07 -5.54
N THR A 583 -18.23 -4.23 -6.54
CA THR A 583 -18.17 -5.46 -7.36
C THR A 583 -16.74 -6.00 -7.37
N LEU A 584 -16.58 -7.28 -7.03
CA LEU A 584 -15.39 -8.06 -7.32
C LEU A 584 -15.69 -9.01 -8.46
N ALA A 585 -15.10 -8.77 -9.63
CA ALA A 585 -15.19 -9.63 -10.81
C ALA A 585 -13.95 -10.51 -10.95
N LEU A 586 -14.14 -11.82 -10.91
CA LEU A 586 -13.12 -12.79 -11.30
C LEU A 586 -13.26 -13.06 -12.80
N THR A 587 -12.16 -12.90 -13.53
CA THR A 587 -12.14 -13.06 -15.00
C THR A 587 -11.00 -13.98 -15.41
N GLY A 588 -11.04 -14.57 -16.61
CA GLY A 588 -9.96 -15.45 -17.08
C GLY A 588 -9.69 -16.60 -16.10
N THR A 589 -8.44 -16.66 -15.58
CA THR A 589 -7.97 -17.62 -14.56
C THR A 589 -8.17 -17.15 -13.11
N GLY A 590 -8.93 -16.07 -12.90
CA GLY A 590 -9.22 -15.47 -11.59
C GLY A 590 -9.80 -16.47 -10.59
N SER A 591 -9.13 -16.61 -9.44
CA SER A 591 -9.51 -17.56 -8.38
C SER A 591 -9.13 -17.01 -7.01
N LEU A 592 -9.90 -17.39 -5.98
CA LEU A 592 -9.68 -17.08 -4.56
C LEU A 592 -9.77 -18.36 -3.70
N ALA A 593 -9.28 -19.49 -4.22
CA ALA A 593 -9.58 -20.84 -3.70
C ALA A 593 -9.32 -21.06 -2.20
N GLN A 594 -8.42 -20.26 -1.61
CA GLN A 594 -8.02 -20.34 -0.20
C GLN A 594 -8.69 -19.28 0.68
N SER A 595 -9.38 -18.29 0.10
CA SER A 595 -9.96 -17.17 0.84
C SER A 595 -11.43 -17.41 1.19
N ALA A 596 -11.80 -17.13 2.44
CA ALA A 596 -13.19 -17.01 2.85
C ALA A 596 -13.76 -15.66 2.34
N VAL A 597 -14.87 -15.69 1.62
CA VAL A 597 -15.46 -14.50 1.00
C VAL A 597 -16.72 -14.06 1.74
N THR A 598 -16.72 -12.81 2.22
CA THR A 598 -17.90 -12.11 2.70
C THR A 598 -18.39 -11.17 1.59
N ALA A 599 -19.42 -11.59 0.85
CA ALA A 599 -19.99 -10.84 -0.26
C ALA A 599 -21.20 -10.01 0.19
N ASN A 600 -20.97 -8.77 0.67
CA ASN A 600 -22.04 -7.80 0.92
C ASN A 600 -22.34 -6.93 -0.33
N GLY A 601 -21.39 -6.86 -1.27
CA GLY A 601 -21.58 -6.36 -2.63
C GLY A 601 -21.79 -7.50 -3.64
N THR A 602 -21.23 -7.36 -4.83
CA THR A 602 -21.33 -8.36 -5.90
C THR A 602 -20.04 -9.16 -6.02
N LEU A 603 -20.13 -10.49 -5.95
CA LEU A 603 -19.11 -11.40 -6.45
C LEU A 603 -19.53 -11.87 -7.85
N ASP A 604 -18.78 -11.51 -8.87
CA ASP A 604 -19.04 -11.91 -10.26
C ASP A 604 -17.97 -12.89 -10.74
N ILE A 605 -18.35 -14.09 -11.16
CA ILE A 605 -17.44 -15.08 -11.75
C ILE A 605 -17.75 -15.37 -13.21
N SER A 606 -18.69 -14.63 -13.80
CA SER A 606 -19.21 -14.88 -15.16
C SER A 606 -18.15 -14.73 -16.25
N GLY A 607 -17.08 -13.96 -15.97
CA GLY A 607 -15.95 -13.75 -16.88
C GLY A 607 -14.82 -14.78 -16.74
N THR A 608 -14.91 -15.76 -15.83
CA THR A 608 -13.89 -16.82 -15.69
C THR A 608 -13.97 -17.83 -16.85
N THR A 609 -12.88 -18.53 -17.16
CA THR A 609 -12.87 -19.53 -18.25
C THR A 609 -13.41 -20.89 -17.83
N SER A 610 -13.20 -21.31 -16.58
CA SER A 610 -13.51 -22.67 -16.10
C SER A 610 -14.19 -22.70 -14.72
N GLY A 611 -14.97 -21.68 -14.39
CA GLY A 611 -15.44 -21.48 -13.02
C GLY A 611 -14.38 -20.91 -12.10
N SER A 612 -14.74 -20.80 -10.82
CA SER A 612 -13.84 -20.32 -9.78
C SER A 612 -14.07 -21.07 -8.47
N SER A 613 -13.06 -21.04 -7.61
CA SER A 613 -13.11 -21.64 -6.29
C SER A 613 -12.88 -20.56 -5.23
N ILE A 614 -13.57 -20.70 -4.10
CA ILE A 614 -13.38 -19.93 -2.87
C ILE A 614 -13.43 -20.88 -1.66
N ALA A 615 -12.91 -20.48 -0.50
CA ALA A 615 -12.97 -21.32 0.69
C ALA A 615 -14.41 -21.45 1.21
N SER A 616 -15.04 -20.32 1.55
CA SER A 616 -16.41 -20.25 2.04
C SER A 616 -17.12 -18.99 1.54
N LEU A 617 -18.45 -19.00 1.58
CA LEU A 617 -19.29 -17.87 1.17
C LEU A 617 -20.20 -17.42 2.31
N SER A 618 -20.16 -16.12 2.61
CA SER A 618 -21.11 -15.45 3.52
C SER A 618 -21.49 -14.06 3.01
N GLY A 619 -22.43 -13.40 3.67
CA GLY A 619 -22.87 -12.04 3.33
C GLY A 619 -24.28 -11.98 2.75
N SER A 620 -24.70 -10.78 2.36
CA SER A 620 -26.09 -10.48 1.94
C SER A 620 -26.21 -9.90 0.53
N GLY A 621 -25.11 -9.90 -0.23
CA GLY A 621 -25.02 -9.28 -1.55
C GLY A 621 -25.50 -10.17 -2.70
N THR A 622 -24.77 -10.16 -3.81
CA THR A 622 -25.13 -10.96 -4.99
C THR A 622 -23.95 -11.80 -5.48
N VAL A 623 -24.25 -12.98 -6.02
CA VAL A 623 -23.29 -13.81 -6.76
C VAL A 623 -23.80 -14.00 -8.19
N ASN A 624 -23.00 -13.55 -9.16
CA ASN A 624 -23.27 -13.71 -10.59
C ASN A 624 -22.41 -14.84 -11.14
N LEU A 625 -23.04 -15.97 -11.46
CA LEU A 625 -22.35 -17.15 -11.99
C LEU A 625 -22.09 -17.05 -13.50
N GLY A 626 -22.94 -16.33 -14.24
CA GLY A 626 -22.97 -16.46 -15.70
C GLY A 626 -23.22 -17.93 -16.09
N GLY A 627 -22.36 -18.48 -16.97
CA GLY A 627 -22.36 -19.91 -17.31
C GLY A 627 -21.49 -20.79 -16.42
N GLN A 628 -20.85 -20.23 -15.39
CA GLN A 628 -19.71 -20.82 -14.70
C GLN A 628 -20.11 -21.48 -13.37
N THR A 629 -19.30 -22.43 -12.89
CA THR A 629 -19.54 -23.08 -11.60
C THR A 629 -18.70 -22.43 -10.50
N LEU A 630 -19.33 -22.08 -9.38
CA LEU A 630 -18.64 -21.68 -8.15
C LEU A 630 -18.41 -22.93 -7.27
N THR A 631 -17.18 -23.14 -6.82
CA THR A 631 -16.85 -24.22 -5.87
C THR A 631 -16.47 -23.66 -4.51
N LEU A 632 -17.13 -24.14 -3.46
CA LEU A 632 -16.78 -23.87 -2.06
C LEU A 632 -15.91 -25.03 -1.55
N THR A 633 -14.62 -24.77 -1.32
CA THR A 633 -13.64 -25.81 -0.97
C THR A 633 -13.74 -26.22 0.51
N ASN A 634 -14.15 -25.31 1.39
CA ASN A 634 -14.31 -25.52 2.83
C ASN A 634 -15.46 -24.64 3.38
N ALA A 635 -16.69 -24.98 3.00
CA ALA A 635 -17.85 -24.16 3.33
C ALA A 635 -18.07 -24.04 4.84
N SER A 636 -18.36 -22.83 5.30
CA SER A 636 -18.56 -22.53 6.73
C SER A 636 -19.49 -21.33 6.98
N GLY A 637 -20.11 -20.79 5.93
CA GLY A 637 -20.81 -19.51 5.97
C GLY A 637 -22.31 -19.62 5.82
N THR A 638 -22.99 -18.52 6.16
CA THR A 638 -24.40 -18.27 5.83
C THR A 638 -24.47 -17.14 4.80
N PHE A 639 -25.10 -17.40 3.67
CA PHE A 639 -25.31 -16.41 2.61
C PHE A 639 -26.81 -16.12 2.47
N SER A 640 -27.20 -14.87 2.75
CA SER A 640 -28.58 -14.38 2.67
C SER A 640 -28.86 -13.61 1.39
N GLY A 641 -27.84 -13.45 0.54
CA GLY A 641 -27.93 -12.80 -0.75
C GLY A 641 -28.51 -13.69 -1.85
N SER A 642 -28.53 -13.18 -3.08
CA SER A 642 -29.02 -13.92 -4.25
C SER A 642 -27.90 -14.52 -5.10
N ILE A 643 -28.09 -15.74 -5.60
CA ILE A 643 -27.20 -16.39 -6.57
C ILE A 643 -27.94 -16.55 -7.90
N SER A 644 -27.34 -16.13 -9.02
CA SER A 644 -28.01 -16.15 -10.34
C SER A 644 -27.08 -16.59 -11.48
N GLY A 645 -27.66 -17.00 -12.62
CA GLY A 645 -26.95 -17.42 -13.83
C GLY A 645 -27.32 -18.82 -14.32
N THR A 646 -26.83 -19.22 -15.49
CA THR A 646 -27.02 -20.59 -16.00
C THR A 646 -26.01 -21.60 -15.44
N GLY A 647 -24.97 -21.12 -14.74
CA GLY A 647 -23.95 -21.89 -14.06
C GLY A 647 -24.41 -22.57 -12.77
N GLY A 648 -23.50 -23.29 -12.11
CA GLY A 648 -23.80 -24.16 -10.96
C GLY A 648 -23.05 -23.82 -9.67
N LEU A 649 -23.32 -24.59 -8.62
CA LEU A 649 -22.71 -24.47 -7.30
C LEU A 649 -22.18 -25.83 -6.82
N THR A 650 -20.94 -25.92 -6.38
CA THR A 650 -20.36 -27.12 -5.77
C THR A 650 -19.99 -26.86 -4.32
N ILE A 651 -20.48 -27.69 -3.40
CA ILE A 651 -20.03 -27.75 -2.01
C ILE A 651 -19.10 -28.95 -1.88
N ALA A 652 -17.79 -28.70 -1.87
CA ALA A 652 -16.79 -29.77 -1.85
C ALA A 652 -16.58 -30.34 -0.43
N SER A 653 -16.59 -29.47 0.58
CA SER A 653 -16.54 -29.86 1.98
C SER A 653 -17.20 -28.81 2.88
N GLY A 654 -17.36 -29.12 4.17
CA GLY A 654 -17.92 -28.19 5.15
C GLY A 654 -19.44 -28.04 5.05
N THR A 655 -19.98 -26.97 5.65
CA THR A 655 -21.41 -26.66 5.69
C THR A 655 -21.68 -25.28 5.13
N GLN A 656 -22.51 -25.20 4.08
CA GLN A 656 -23.03 -23.93 3.55
C GLN A 656 -24.49 -23.77 3.93
N THR A 657 -24.87 -22.61 4.46
CA THR A 657 -26.27 -22.24 4.66
C THR A 657 -26.67 -21.16 3.64
N LEU A 658 -27.77 -21.37 2.93
CA LEU A 658 -28.39 -20.38 2.05
C LEU A 658 -29.76 -20.00 2.61
N THR A 659 -29.99 -18.69 2.79
CA THR A 659 -31.27 -18.14 3.25
C THR A 659 -31.90 -17.18 2.24
N GLY A 660 -31.15 -16.74 1.24
CA GLY A 660 -31.63 -15.87 0.17
C GLY A 660 -32.10 -16.64 -1.07
N VAL A 661 -32.91 -15.98 -1.89
CA VAL A 661 -33.45 -16.55 -3.14
C VAL A 661 -32.32 -16.80 -4.13
N SER A 662 -32.18 -18.04 -4.59
CA SER A 662 -31.24 -18.43 -5.64
C SER A 662 -31.98 -18.82 -6.92
N THR A 663 -31.63 -18.21 -8.04
CA THR A 663 -32.31 -18.36 -9.35
C THR A 663 -31.43 -19.02 -10.40
N TYR A 664 -30.26 -19.53 -10.01
CA TYR A 664 -29.36 -20.19 -10.95
C TYR A 664 -29.90 -21.54 -11.42
N THR A 665 -29.61 -21.92 -12.66
CA THR A 665 -30.21 -23.13 -13.28
C THR A 665 -29.22 -24.28 -13.46
N GLY A 666 -27.93 -24.06 -13.26
CA GLY A 666 -26.92 -25.11 -13.36
C GLY A 666 -26.96 -26.06 -12.16
N THR A 667 -26.19 -27.15 -12.26
CA THR A 667 -26.19 -28.22 -11.25
C THR A 667 -25.65 -27.74 -9.91
N THR A 668 -26.34 -28.10 -8.83
CA THR A 668 -25.82 -28.07 -7.46
C THR A 668 -25.21 -29.43 -7.12
N LEU A 669 -23.90 -29.48 -6.88
CA LEU A 669 -23.20 -30.69 -6.46
C LEU A 669 -22.83 -30.59 -4.97
N ILE A 670 -23.30 -31.53 -4.16
CA ILE A 670 -22.91 -31.68 -2.76
C ILE A 670 -22.04 -32.93 -2.66
N GLN A 671 -20.75 -32.76 -2.38
CA GLN A 671 -19.82 -33.88 -2.30
C GLN A 671 -19.96 -34.65 -0.98
N THR A 672 -19.38 -35.85 -0.93
CA THR A 672 -19.33 -36.68 0.28
C THR A 672 -18.70 -35.91 1.44
N GLY A 673 -19.37 -35.87 2.59
CA GLY A 673 -18.91 -35.15 3.78
C GLY A 673 -19.24 -33.65 3.78
N ALA A 674 -19.80 -33.10 2.71
CA ALA A 674 -20.32 -31.75 2.66
C ALA A 674 -21.80 -31.67 3.08
N THR A 675 -22.21 -30.50 3.54
CA THR A 675 -23.62 -30.19 3.89
C THR A 675 -24.07 -28.89 3.22
N LEU A 676 -25.24 -28.91 2.58
CA LEU A 676 -25.97 -27.72 2.16
C LEU A 676 -27.25 -27.61 2.98
N ILE A 677 -27.44 -26.46 3.63
CA ILE A 677 -28.64 -26.12 4.39
C ILE A 677 -29.38 -25.03 3.63
N LEU A 678 -30.65 -25.29 3.31
CA LEU A 678 -31.60 -24.31 2.80
C LEU A 678 -32.53 -23.95 3.95
N SER A 679 -32.29 -22.81 4.59
CA SER A 679 -33.06 -22.35 5.75
C SER A 679 -33.80 -21.05 5.38
N ASP A 680 -35.12 -21.03 5.53
CA ASP A 680 -36.10 -20.05 5.03
C ASP A 680 -36.77 -20.44 3.70
N SER A 681 -38.10 -20.23 3.66
CA SER A 681 -39.04 -20.58 2.58
C SER A 681 -38.92 -19.72 1.31
N GLY A 682 -37.81 -19.00 1.14
CA GLY A 682 -37.59 -18.12 -0.01
C GLY A 682 -37.20 -18.90 -1.25
N ASP A 683 -38.15 -19.54 -1.93
CA ASP A 683 -38.08 -20.07 -3.31
C ASP A 683 -36.66 -20.42 -3.82
N ILE A 684 -35.92 -21.27 -3.09
CA ILE A 684 -34.65 -21.81 -3.58
C ILE A 684 -35.00 -22.97 -4.52
N ILE A 685 -35.30 -22.63 -5.77
CA ILE A 685 -35.55 -23.63 -6.82
C ILE A 685 -34.20 -24.10 -7.34
N LEU A 686 -33.69 -25.19 -6.77
CA LEU A 686 -32.54 -25.88 -7.35
C LEU A 686 -33.01 -26.71 -8.55
N ALA A 687 -32.58 -26.33 -9.75
CA ALA A 687 -33.01 -26.99 -10.99
C ALA A 687 -32.53 -28.46 -11.06
N ASN A 688 -31.27 -28.73 -10.72
CA ASN A 688 -30.69 -30.07 -10.67
C ASN A 688 -29.76 -30.21 -9.44
N VAL A 689 -30.03 -31.19 -8.58
CA VAL A 689 -29.19 -31.49 -7.41
C VAL A 689 -28.58 -32.88 -7.53
N VAL A 690 -27.25 -32.94 -7.40
CA VAL A 690 -26.50 -34.18 -7.19
C VAL A 690 -26.04 -34.19 -5.75
N ASN A 691 -26.70 -34.97 -4.91
CA ASN A 691 -26.40 -35.05 -3.48
C ASN A 691 -25.65 -36.34 -3.14
N ASN A 692 -24.35 -36.23 -2.85
CA ASN A 692 -23.51 -37.30 -2.31
C ASN A 692 -23.14 -37.05 -0.83
N GLY A 693 -23.54 -35.91 -0.27
CA GLY A 693 -23.35 -35.53 1.13
C GLY A 693 -24.68 -35.41 1.87
N THR A 694 -24.91 -34.27 2.53
CA THR A 694 -26.16 -33.96 3.22
C THR A 694 -26.82 -32.73 2.61
N LEU A 695 -28.09 -32.84 2.25
CA LEU A 695 -28.96 -31.70 1.91
C LEU A 695 -30.01 -31.57 3.01
N GLN A 696 -30.04 -30.45 3.71
CA GLN A 696 -31.14 -30.07 4.58
C GLN A 696 -32.03 -29.07 3.85
N VAL A 697 -33.31 -29.42 3.66
CA VAL A 697 -34.23 -28.65 2.82
C VAL A 697 -35.59 -28.47 3.49
N GLU A 698 -36.13 -27.27 3.32
CA GLU A 698 -37.53 -26.91 3.52
C GLU A 698 -37.99 -26.20 2.23
N GLY A 699 -38.75 -26.88 1.35
CA GLY A 699 -39.17 -26.28 0.06
C GLY A 699 -39.20 -27.22 -1.15
N THR A 700 -39.10 -26.65 -2.35
CA THR A 700 -39.23 -27.41 -3.62
C THR A 700 -37.87 -27.70 -4.23
N LEU A 701 -37.62 -28.96 -4.58
CA LEU A 701 -36.48 -29.41 -5.37
C LEU A 701 -36.94 -29.72 -6.81
N GLY A 702 -36.10 -29.38 -7.79
CA GLY A 702 -36.24 -29.79 -9.19
C GLY A 702 -35.91 -31.27 -9.37
N ASN A 703 -34.87 -31.56 -10.18
CA ASN A 703 -34.37 -32.92 -10.34
C ASN A 703 -33.44 -33.33 -9.19
N LEU A 704 -33.74 -34.43 -8.49
CA LEU A 704 -32.90 -34.97 -7.42
C LEU A 704 -32.18 -36.26 -7.86
N SER A 705 -30.88 -36.35 -7.57
CA SER A 705 -30.05 -37.54 -7.84
C SER A 705 -28.90 -37.68 -6.83
N GLY A 706 -28.20 -38.82 -6.87
CA GLY A 706 -27.06 -39.12 -5.98
C GLY A 706 -27.39 -40.16 -4.90
N THR A 707 -26.48 -40.32 -3.94
CA THR A 707 -26.51 -41.38 -2.91
C THR A 707 -26.44 -40.87 -1.47
N GLY A 708 -26.52 -39.55 -1.28
CA GLY A 708 -26.40 -38.87 0.01
C GLY A 708 -27.64 -38.96 0.90
N THR A 709 -27.76 -38.04 1.85
CA THR A 709 -28.93 -37.91 2.72
C THR A 709 -29.68 -36.61 2.41
N VAL A 710 -31.00 -36.68 2.25
CA VAL A 710 -31.90 -35.51 2.26
C VAL A 710 -32.63 -35.48 3.59
N SER A 711 -32.39 -34.46 4.40
CA SER A 711 -33.08 -34.22 5.68
C SER A 711 -34.20 -33.21 5.47
N VAL A 712 -35.44 -33.67 5.65
CA VAL A 712 -36.67 -32.90 5.43
C VAL A 712 -37.14 -32.28 6.74
N GLY A 713 -37.08 -30.94 6.82
CA GLY A 713 -37.59 -30.16 7.96
C GLY A 713 -39.11 -30.17 8.05
N SER A 714 -39.69 -29.54 9.08
CA SER A 714 -41.14 -29.57 9.33
C SER A 714 -41.98 -28.91 8.21
N GLY A 715 -41.38 -28.03 7.41
CA GLY A 715 -42.00 -27.43 6.22
C GLY A 715 -42.22 -28.39 5.05
N GLY A 716 -41.64 -29.60 5.09
CA GLY A 716 -41.74 -30.60 4.03
C GLY A 716 -40.85 -30.30 2.81
N VAL A 717 -40.88 -31.22 1.85
CA VAL A 717 -40.17 -31.11 0.57
C VAL A 717 -41.09 -31.46 -0.60
N THR A 718 -40.97 -30.73 -1.71
CA THR A 718 -41.57 -31.12 -3.00
C THR A 718 -40.49 -31.65 -3.93
N LEU A 719 -40.67 -32.85 -4.48
CA LEU A 719 -39.80 -33.50 -5.46
C LEU A 719 -40.46 -33.42 -6.84
N SER A 720 -39.80 -32.77 -7.79
CA SER A 720 -40.35 -32.54 -9.13
C SER A 720 -39.87 -33.58 -10.15
N GLY A 721 -38.90 -34.44 -9.78
CA GLY A 721 -38.50 -35.60 -10.55
C GLY A 721 -37.04 -36.01 -10.31
N GLY A 722 -36.61 -37.11 -10.91
CA GLY A 722 -35.24 -37.60 -10.81
C GLY A 722 -35.14 -39.07 -10.40
N SER A 723 -33.94 -39.45 -9.98
CA SER A 723 -33.62 -40.81 -9.53
C SER A 723 -32.60 -40.73 -8.39
N PHE A 724 -33.08 -40.86 -7.16
CA PHE A 724 -32.28 -40.76 -5.95
C PHE A 724 -32.02 -42.15 -5.33
N GLY A 725 -30.75 -42.48 -5.11
CA GLY A 725 -30.32 -43.73 -4.47
C GLY A 725 -29.99 -43.59 -2.98
N GLY A 726 -30.05 -42.37 -2.45
CA GLY A 726 -29.79 -42.07 -1.06
C GLY A 726 -31.00 -42.21 -0.14
N THR A 727 -30.85 -41.71 1.08
CA THR A 727 -31.88 -41.74 2.13
C THR A 727 -32.61 -40.41 2.20
N VAL A 728 -33.94 -40.40 2.11
CA VAL A 728 -34.78 -39.24 2.51
C VAL A 728 -35.23 -39.46 3.96
N ALA A 729 -34.90 -38.55 4.86
CA ALA A 729 -35.14 -38.64 6.31
C ALA A 729 -35.79 -37.37 6.85
N GLY A 730 -36.20 -37.37 8.12
CA GLY A 730 -36.78 -36.20 8.80
C GLY A 730 -38.28 -36.32 9.08
N SER A 731 -38.86 -35.28 9.66
CA SER A 731 -40.27 -35.28 10.09
C SER A 731 -41.24 -34.66 9.10
N GLY A 732 -40.73 -33.93 8.10
CA GLY A 732 -41.57 -33.24 7.11
C GLY A 732 -42.26 -34.17 6.12
N ALA A 733 -43.32 -33.66 5.50
CA ALA A 733 -44.02 -34.32 4.41
C ALA A 733 -43.22 -34.30 3.11
N VAL A 734 -43.43 -35.28 2.24
CA VAL A 734 -42.85 -35.37 0.90
C VAL A 734 -43.97 -35.29 -0.13
N THR A 735 -43.93 -34.30 -1.02
CA THR A 735 -44.88 -34.14 -2.14
C THR A 735 -44.17 -34.43 -3.46
N VAL A 736 -44.77 -35.23 -4.34
CA VAL A 736 -44.21 -35.57 -5.65
C VAL A 736 -45.08 -34.95 -6.73
N THR A 737 -44.49 -34.07 -7.54
CA THR A 737 -45.18 -33.33 -8.62
C THR A 737 -44.75 -33.73 -10.03
N GLY A 738 -43.72 -34.56 -10.17
CA GLY A 738 -43.31 -35.16 -11.45
C GLY A 738 -42.98 -36.65 -11.32
N SER A 739 -41.97 -37.13 -12.04
CA SER A 739 -41.56 -38.55 -12.02
C SER A 739 -40.31 -38.74 -11.18
N GLU A 740 -40.48 -39.16 -9.93
CA GLU A 740 -39.40 -39.41 -8.97
C GLU A 740 -39.16 -40.90 -8.80
N THR A 741 -37.89 -41.33 -8.82
CA THR A 741 -37.50 -42.72 -8.50
C THR A 741 -36.65 -42.76 -7.25
N LEU A 742 -37.13 -43.43 -6.20
CA LEU A 742 -36.36 -43.70 -4.99
C LEU A 742 -35.84 -45.15 -5.01
N SER A 743 -34.52 -45.31 -5.01
CA SER A 743 -33.85 -46.62 -4.96
C SER A 743 -33.20 -46.93 -3.61
N GLY A 744 -33.00 -45.90 -2.78
CA GLY A 744 -32.59 -46.02 -1.38
C GLY A 744 -33.79 -46.08 -0.42
N ALA A 745 -33.57 -46.66 0.76
CA ALA A 745 -34.62 -46.74 1.78
C ALA A 745 -34.82 -45.37 2.46
N SER A 746 -36.02 -44.80 2.32
CA SER A 746 -36.38 -43.55 2.98
C SER A 746 -36.96 -43.80 4.38
N THR A 747 -36.62 -42.91 5.31
CA THR A 747 -36.93 -43.00 6.75
C THR A 747 -37.69 -41.78 7.28
N TYR A 748 -38.11 -40.86 6.41
CA TYR A 748 -38.94 -39.73 6.81
C TYR A 748 -40.29 -40.18 7.37
N THR A 749 -40.82 -39.44 8.34
CA THR A 749 -42.05 -39.81 9.05
C THR A 749 -43.28 -38.99 8.65
N GLY A 750 -43.08 -37.87 7.96
CA GLY A 750 -44.19 -37.10 7.40
C GLY A 750 -44.92 -37.85 6.27
N ALA A 751 -46.11 -37.35 5.91
CA ALA A 751 -46.95 -37.97 4.90
C ALA A 751 -46.32 -37.86 3.49
N THR A 752 -46.62 -38.83 2.63
CA THR A 752 -46.26 -38.81 1.21
C THR A 752 -47.49 -38.41 0.39
N SER A 753 -47.37 -37.41 -0.48
CA SER A 753 -48.43 -37.01 -1.41
C SER A 753 -47.93 -37.13 -2.85
N ILE A 754 -48.63 -37.87 -3.71
CA ILE A 754 -48.30 -38.01 -5.13
C ILE A 754 -49.40 -37.28 -5.91
N THR A 755 -49.04 -36.19 -6.60
CA THR A 755 -50.05 -35.37 -7.28
C THR A 755 -50.51 -35.97 -8.61
N ASN A 756 -51.59 -35.43 -9.18
CA ASN A 756 -52.14 -35.94 -10.42
C ASN A 756 -51.16 -35.80 -11.59
N GLY A 757 -51.02 -36.86 -12.39
CA GLY A 757 -50.04 -36.90 -13.48
C GLY A 757 -48.60 -37.19 -13.05
N SER A 758 -48.33 -37.31 -11.74
CA SER A 758 -47.01 -37.61 -11.18
C SER A 758 -46.82 -39.11 -10.94
N THR A 759 -45.56 -39.55 -10.83
CA THR A 759 -45.18 -40.92 -10.50
C THR A 759 -44.13 -40.91 -9.39
N LEU A 760 -44.37 -41.67 -8.32
CA LEU A 760 -43.33 -42.06 -7.38
C LEU A 760 -43.01 -43.54 -7.60
N ALA A 761 -41.83 -43.83 -8.14
CA ALA A 761 -41.33 -45.18 -8.35
C ALA A 761 -40.37 -45.59 -7.23
N LEU A 762 -40.64 -46.73 -6.60
CA LEU A 762 -39.73 -47.39 -5.67
C LEU A 762 -39.03 -48.54 -6.40
N THR A 763 -37.70 -48.54 -6.40
CA THR A 763 -36.89 -49.55 -7.11
C THR A 763 -35.80 -50.12 -6.23
N GLY A 764 -35.29 -51.33 -6.49
CA GLY A 764 -34.21 -51.90 -5.69
C GLY A 764 -34.57 -52.04 -4.20
N SER A 765 -33.86 -51.31 -3.34
CA SER A 765 -34.12 -51.19 -1.89
C SER A 765 -35.03 -50.02 -1.51
N GLY A 766 -35.58 -49.32 -2.49
CA GLY A 766 -36.49 -48.18 -2.35
C GLY A 766 -37.63 -48.48 -1.39
N SER A 767 -37.84 -47.61 -0.41
CA SER A 767 -38.88 -47.77 0.62
C SER A 767 -39.32 -46.40 1.13
N ILE A 768 -40.59 -46.29 1.50
CA ILE A 768 -41.18 -45.14 2.22
C ILE A 768 -41.95 -45.62 3.46
N ALA A 769 -41.60 -46.78 4.00
CA ALA A 769 -42.37 -47.46 5.04
C ALA A 769 -42.54 -46.69 6.36
N ALA A 770 -41.65 -45.72 6.62
CA ALA A 770 -41.73 -44.86 7.79
C ALA A 770 -42.71 -43.68 7.62
N SER A 771 -43.12 -43.38 6.38
CA SER A 771 -44.07 -42.30 6.10
C SER A 771 -45.40 -42.58 6.80
N SER A 772 -45.98 -41.57 7.45
CA SER A 772 -47.24 -41.68 8.19
C SER A 772 -48.46 -42.05 7.33
N GLY A 773 -48.35 -41.97 6.00
CA GLY A 773 -49.40 -42.37 5.06
C GLY A 773 -49.10 -41.89 3.64
N VAL A 774 -49.77 -42.48 2.65
CA VAL A 774 -49.64 -42.09 1.24
C VAL A 774 -50.98 -41.59 0.70
N THR A 775 -51.04 -40.33 0.29
CA THR A 775 -52.15 -39.79 -0.51
C THR A 775 -51.75 -39.86 -1.99
N ASN A 776 -52.30 -40.81 -2.73
CA ASN A 776 -51.95 -41.06 -4.12
C ASN A 776 -53.04 -40.55 -5.08
N ALA A 777 -52.79 -39.44 -5.78
CA ALA A 777 -53.60 -38.95 -6.89
C ALA A 777 -52.93 -39.17 -8.27
N GLY A 778 -51.68 -39.64 -8.28
CA GLY A 778 -50.88 -39.99 -9.45
C GLY A 778 -50.64 -41.50 -9.53
N THR A 779 -49.38 -41.92 -9.66
CA THR A 779 -48.97 -43.33 -9.65
C THR A 779 -47.96 -43.60 -8.55
N LEU A 780 -48.25 -44.59 -7.69
CA LEU A 780 -47.25 -45.25 -6.85
C LEU A 780 -46.80 -46.53 -7.54
N ASP A 781 -45.58 -46.58 -8.04
CA ASP A 781 -45.01 -47.75 -8.71
C ASP A 781 -44.01 -48.45 -7.79
N ILE A 782 -44.29 -49.71 -7.43
CA ILE A 782 -43.39 -50.54 -6.62
C ILE A 782 -42.83 -51.72 -7.39
N SER A 783 -43.10 -51.79 -8.70
CA SER A 783 -42.78 -52.93 -9.55
C SER A 783 -41.28 -53.22 -9.63
N GLY A 784 -40.45 -52.19 -9.48
CA GLY A 784 -39.00 -52.29 -9.49
C GLY A 784 -38.36 -52.64 -8.14
N THR A 785 -39.13 -52.75 -7.05
CA THR A 785 -38.58 -53.11 -5.73
C THR A 785 -38.12 -54.57 -5.70
N THR A 786 -37.16 -54.87 -4.84
CA THR A 786 -36.67 -56.25 -4.65
C THR A 786 -37.69 -57.13 -3.92
N SER A 787 -38.24 -56.65 -2.81
CA SER A 787 -39.09 -57.43 -1.88
C SER A 787 -40.53 -56.91 -1.73
N GLY A 788 -40.97 -55.99 -2.59
CA GLY A 788 -42.22 -55.24 -2.37
C GLY A 788 -42.02 -54.00 -1.51
N ALA A 789 -43.12 -53.35 -1.16
CA ALA A 789 -43.12 -52.12 -0.39
C ALA A 789 -44.12 -52.20 0.77
N SER A 790 -43.80 -51.48 1.85
CA SER A 790 -44.70 -51.27 2.97
C SER A 790 -45.00 -49.78 3.11
N ILE A 791 -46.25 -49.44 3.46
CA ILE A 791 -46.70 -48.09 3.82
C ILE A 791 -47.68 -48.19 4.99
N THR A 792 -47.89 -47.11 5.75
CA THR A 792 -48.84 -47.13 6.88
C THR A 792 -50.29 -47.29 6.41
N THR A 793 -50.73 -46.39 5.54
CA THR A 793 -52.11 -46.28 5.03
C THR A 793 -52.10 -45.67 3.62
N LEU A 794 -53.15 -45.91 2.84
CA LEU A 794 -53.27 -45.46 1.45
C LEU A 794 -54.59 -44.71 1.23
N SER A 795 -54.53 -43.53 0.62
CA SER A 795 -55.71 -42.74 0.27
C SER A 795 -55.58 -42.14 -1.13
N GLY A 796 -56.64 -41.55 -1.65
CA GLY A 796 -56.67 -40.91 -2.98
C GLY A 796 -57.29 -41.80 -4.06
N SER A 797 -57.04 -41.44 -5.33
CA SER A 797 -57.71 -42.04 -6.50
C SER A 797 -56.74 -42.39 -7.65
N GLY A 798 -55.45 -42.39 -7.37
CA GLY A 798 -54.40 -42.69 -8.35
C GLY A 798 -54.30 -44.17 -8.73
N ALA A 799 -53.20 -44.55 -9.38
CA ALA A 799 -52.86 -45.95 -9.67
C ALA A 799 -51.79 -46.45 -8.70
N VAL A 800 -51.88 -47.73 -8.31
CA VAL A 800 -50.73 -48.44 -7.73
C VAL A 800 -50.29 -49.51 -8.72
N ALA A 801 -49.04 -49.44 -9.18
CA ALA A 801 -48.43 -50.43 -10.04
C ALA A 801 -47.56 -51.40 -9.21
N LEU A 802 -48.05 -52.62 -9.01
CA LEU A 802 -47.36 -53.63 -8.20
C LEU A 802 -46.23 -54.35 -8.95
N GLY A 803 -46.33 -54.48 -10.27
CA GLY A 803 -45.58 -55.50 -10.99
C GLY A 803 -45.83 -56.88 -10.38
N ALA A 804 -44.78 -57.65 -10.09
CA ALA A 804 -44.88 -58.93 -9.39
C ALA A 804 -44.71 -58.82 -7.85
N LYS A 805 -44.82 -57.62 -7.28
CA LYS A 805 -44.43 -57.32 -5.90
C LYS A 805 -45.64 -57.11 -5.00
N THR A 806 -45.46 -57.33 -3.69
CA THR A 806 -46.54 -57.17 -2.72
C THR A 806 -46.51 -55.77 -2.10
N LEU A 807 -47.66 -55.10 -2.03
CA LEU A 807 -47.86 -53.91 -1.22
C LEU A 807 -48.40 -54.31 0.17
N THR A 808 -47.76 -53.84 1.23
CA THR A 808 -48.22 -54.08 2.61
C THR A 808 -48.67 -52.77 3.28
N LEU A 809 -49.92 -52.72 3.72
CA LEU A 809 -50.47 -51.68 4.59
C LEU A 809 -50.30 -52.10 6.05
N THR A 810 -49.46 -51.40 6.80
CA THR A 810 -49.07 -51.83 8.16
C THR A 810 -50.07 -51.41 9.22
N ASN A 811 -50.78 -50.29 9.03
CA ASN A 811 -51.83 -49.80 9.91
C ASN A 811 -52.78 -48.89 9.13
N ALA A 812 -53.58 -49.50 8.26
CA ALA A 812 -54.49 -48.79 7.37
C ALA A 812 -55.53 -47.99 8.13
N ALA A 813 -55.93 -46.84 7.61
CA ALA A 813 -56.94 -45.99 8.24
C ALA A 813 -57.83 -45.25 7.23
N ASP A 814 -57.66 -45.48 5.93
CA ASP A 814 -58.17 -44.62 4.88
C ASP A 814 -59.08 -45.34 3.87
N THR A 815 -59.63 -44.52 2.97
CA THR A 815 -60.37 -44.97 1.79
C THR A 815 -59.57 -44.67 0.52
N TYR A 816 -59.34 -45.70 -0.28
CA TYR A 816 -58.69 -45.60 -1.57
C TYR A 816 -59.69 -45.86 -2.71
N GLY A 817 -59.81 -44.88 -3.62
CA GLY A 817 -60.64 -44.94 -4.83
C GLY A 817 -59.86 -45.21 -6.10
N GLY A 818 -58.57 -45.48 -5.99
CA GLY A 818 -57.70 -45.81 -7.11
C GLY A 818 -57.68 -47.31 -7.46
N VAL A 819 -57.08 -47.65 -8.59
CA VAL A 819 -56.87 -49.04 -9.00
C VAL A 819 -55.50 -49.52 -8.55
N ILE A 820 -55.46 -50.64 -7.83
CA ILE A 820 -54.25 -51.42 -7.58
C ILE A 820 -54.16 -52.52 -8.66
N GLY A 821 -53.05 -52.60 -9.38
CA GLY A 821 -52.87 -53.52 -10.50
C GLY A 821 -51.47 -54.15 -10.58
N GLY A 822 -51.36 -55.29 -11.27
CA GLY A 822 -50.11 -56.05 -11.44
C GLY A 822 -50.28 -57.53 -11.08
N THR A 823 -49.24 -58.34 -11.25
CA THR A 823 -49.27 -59.75 -10.88
C THR A 823 -48.99 -60.03 -9.39
N GLY A 824 -48.58 -58.99 -8.65
CA GLY A 824 -48.33 -59.02 -7.21
C GLY A 824 -49.58 -58.94 -6.34
N GLY A 825 -49.40 -58.99 -5.02
CA GLY A 825 -50.49 -59.07 -4.03
C GLY A 825 -50.61 -57.85 -3.11
N VAL A 826 -51.60 -57.88 -2.22
CA VAL A 826 -51.87 -56.83 -1.23
C VAL A 826 -52.03 -57.44 0.16
N ASN A 827 -51.31 -56.92 1.15
CA ASN A 827 -51.43 -57.31 2.55
C ASN A 827 -51.96 -56.14 3.38
N VAL A 828 -53.04 -56.33 4.13
CA VAL A 828 -53.54 -55.39 5.15
C VAL A 828 -53.23 -55.98 6.51
N ASN A 829 -52.12 -55.55 7.13
CA ASN A 829 -51.61 -56.18 8.35
C ASN A 829 -52.20 -55.59 9.65
N GLY A 830 -52.78 -54.39 9.59
CA GLY A 830 -53.42 -53.72 10.72
C GLY A 830 -54.33 -52.60 10.25
N GLY A 831 -55.26 -52.16 11.12
CA GLY A 831 -56.18 -51.06 10.84
C GLY A 831 -57.29 -51.42 9.84
N THR A 832 -57.93 -50.42 9.21
CA THR A 832 -58.99 -50.61 8.20
C THR A 832 -58.66 -49.87 6.92
N GLU A 833 -58.54 -50.60 5.80
CA GLU A 833 -58.44 -50.03 4.45
C GLU A 833 -59.78 -50.21 3.72
N THR A 834 -60.32 -49.15 3.10
CA THR A 834 -61.53 -49.25 2.28
C THR A 834 -61.22 -49.06 0.80
N LEU A 835 -61.43 -50.09 -0.02
CA LEU A 835 -61.28 -50.00 -1.47
C LEU A 835 -62.64 -49.72 -2.12
N THR A 836 -62.72 -48.67 -2.93
CA THR A 836 -63.98 -48.27 -3.60
C THR A 836 -63.99 -48.50 -5.12
N ALA A 837 -62.84 -48.82 -5.71
CA ALA A 837 -62.69 -49.18 -7.12
C ALA A 837 -62.46 -50.69 -7.31
N ALA A 838 -62.69 -51.16 -8.54
CA ALA A 838 -62.36 -52.52 -8.93
C ALA A 838 -60.83 -52.66 -9.12
N ASN A 839 -60.19 -53.44 -8.25
CA ASN A 839 -58.75 -53.70 -8.30
C ASN A 839 -58.45 -54.88 -9.21
N THR A 840 -57.31 -54.79 -9.91
CA THR A 840 -56.95 -55.70 -11.01
C THR A 840 -55.69 -56.51 -10.74
N TYR A 841 -55.16 -56.43 -9.52
CA TYR A 841 -54.00 -57.22 -9.15
C TYR A 841 -54.33 -58.72 -9.05
N SER A 842 -53.41 -59.57 -9.49
CA SER A 842 -53.66 -61.02 -9.55
C SER A 842 -52.94 -61.85 -8.49
N GLY A 843 -52.06 -61.25 -7.70
CA GLY A 843 -51.46 -61.92 -6.54
C GLY A 843 -52.43 -61.98 -5.36
N GLY A 844 -52.09 -62.79 -4.36
CA GLY A 844 -52.97 -63.03 -3.21
C GLY A 844 -53.21 -61.79 -2.35
N THR A 845 -54.38 -61.76 -1.70
CA THR A 845 -54.74 -60.77 -0.69
C THR A 845 -54.61 -61.39 0.70
N VAL A 846 -53.90 -60.73 1.63
CA VAL A 846 -53.79 -61.16 3.03
C VAL A 846 -54.39 -60.11 3.95
N ILE A 847 -55.26 -60.52 4.87
CA ILE A 847 -55.83 -59.66 5.93
C ILE A 847 -55.33 -60.20 7.27
N GLY A 848 -54.48 -59.42 7.93
CA GLY A 848 -53.85 -59.77 9.20
C GLY A 848 -54.83 -59.76 10.38
N THR A 849 -54.41 -60.34 11.49
CA THR A 849 -55.20 -60.36 12.73
C THR A 849 -55.47 -58.94 13.22
N GLY A 850 -56.74 -58.60 13.43
CA GLY A 850 -57.15 -57.25 13.86
C GLY A 850 -57.17 -56.20 12.75
N ALA A 851 -56.90 -56.60 11.50
CA ALA A 851 -57.07 -55.75 10.33
C ALA A 851 -58.45 -55.95 9.68
N THR A 852 -58.90 -54.94 8.94
CA THR A 852 -60.08 -54.99 8.08
C THR A 852 -59.73 -54.52 6.67
N LEU A 853 -60.09 -55.31 5.67
CA LEU A 853 -60.19 -54.83 4.29
C LEU A 853 -61.67 -54.68 3.97
N ALA A 854 -62.12 -53.44 3.79
CA ALA A 854 -63.49 -53.13 3.40
C ALA A 854 -63.58 -52.89 1.89
N LEU A 855 -64.59 -53.46 1.26
CA LEU A 855 -65.00 -53.17 -0.11
C LEU A 855 -66.30 -52.37 -0.05
N SER A 856 -66.31 -51.22 -0.71
CA SER A 856 -67.47 -50.31 -0.71
C SER A 856 -67.78 -49.83 -2.12
N GLY A 857 -69.05 -49.54 -2.43
CA GLY A 857 -69.44 -49.07 -3.75
C GLY A 857 -69.15 -50.10 -4.85
N ALA A 858 -68.19 -49.79 -5.73
CA ALA A 858 -67.69 -50.64 -6.81
C ALA A 858 -66.39 -51.39 -6.44
N GLY A 859 -66.00 -51.35 -5.16
CA GLY A 859 -64.83 -52.04 -4.62
C GLY A 859 -64.83 -53.53 -4.95
N SER A 860 -63.76 -54.01 -5.58
CA SER A 860 -63.59 -55.44 -5.91
C SER A 860 -62.12 -55.85 -5.86
N ILE A 861 -61.88 -57.11 -5.51
CA ILE A 861 -60.57 -57.77 -5.56
C ILE A 861 -60.63 -59.11 -6.32
N ALA A 862 -61.64 -59.28 -7.19
CA ALA A 862 -61.93 -60.55 -7.90
C ALA A 862 -60.79 -61.10 -8.76
N ALA A 863 -59.85 -60.23 -9.15
CA ALA A 863 -58.67 -60.63 -9.90
C ALA A 863 -57.61 -61.33 -9.03
N SER A 864 -57.66 -61.13 -7.70
CA SER A 864 -56.74 -61.72 -6.73
C SER A 864 -56.75 -63.25 -6.83
N SER A 865 -55.58 -63.90 -6.73
CA SER A 865 -55.50 -65.36 -6.74
C SER A 865 -56.14 -66.05 -5.53
N GLY A 866 -56.58 -65.27 -4.54
CA GLY A 866 -57.27 -65.73 -3.34
C GLY A 866 -57.17 -64.74 -2.18
N VAL A 867 -57.99 -64.93 -1.14
CA VAL A 867 -57.97 -64.14 0.09
C VAL A 867 -57.60 -65.04 1.27
N THR A 868 -56.53 -64.70 1.98
CA THR A 868 -56.16 -65.31 3.27
C THR A 868 -56.53 -64.34 4.38
N THR A 869 -57.55 -64.65 5.18
CA THR A 869 -58.04 -63.74 6.21
C THR A 869 -57.86 -64.30 7.63
N ASN A 870 -57.06 -63.59 8.44
CA ASN A 870 -56.99 -63.71 9.90
C ASN A 870 -57.69 -62.53 10.60
N GLY A 871 -58.16 -61.54 9.83
CA GLY A 871 -58.98 -60.40 10.26
C GLY A 871 -60.34 -60.39 9.57
N THR A 872 -60.84 -59.19 9.25
CA THR A 872 -62.17 -58.98 8.66
C THR A 872 -62.07 -58.59 7.18
N LEU A 873 -62.74 -59.34 6.30
CA LEU A 873 -63.09 -58.87 4.97
C LEU A 873 -64.53 -58.35 5.02
N ASP A 874 -64.71 -57.04 4.94
CA ASP A 874 -66.04 -56.41 4.98
C ASP A 874 -66.52 -56.09 3.56
N ILE A 875 -67.64 -56.68 3.16
CA ILE A 875 -68.27 -56.46 1.85
C ILE A 875 -69.67 -55.85 1.98
N SER A 876 -70.08 -55.47 3.19
CA SER A 876 -71.43 -55.02 3.53
C SER A 876 -71.85 -53.74 2.81
N SER A 877 -70.87 -52.93 2.40
CA SER A 877 -71.08 -51.64 1.73
C SER A 877 -70.95 -51.71 0.20
N THR A 878 -70.89 -52.91 -0.38
CA THR A 878 -70.85 -53.09 -1.84
C THR A 878 -72.24 -52.93 -2.47
N THR A 879 -72.30 -52.30 -3.65
CA THR A 879 -73.59 -51.97 -4.31
C THR A 879 -74.14 -53.05 -5.25
N SER A 880 -73.31 -54.02 -5.64
CA SER A 880 -73.67 -55.15 -6.52
C SER A 880 -73.22 -56.51 -5.96
N GLY A 881 -72.93 -56.59 -4.65
CA GLY A 881 -72.19 -57.69 -4.04
C GLY A 881 -70.69 -57.62 -4.33
N ALA A 882 -69.87 -58.35 -3.57
CA ALA A 882 -68.44 -58.49 -3.84
C ALA A 882 -68.17 -59.76 -4.66
N THR A 883 -67.31 -59.63 -5.68
CA THR A 883 -66.67 -60.78 -6.34
C THR A 883 -65.25 -60.89 -5.79
N LEU A 884 -64.90 -62.08 -5.31
CA LEU A 884 -63.61 -62.42 -4.67
C LEU A 884 -62.75 -63.26 -5.57
#